data_AF-D2VDD4-F1
#
_entry.id   AF-D2VDD4-F1
#
_cell.length_a   1.000
_cell.length_b   1.000
_cell.length_c   1.000
_cell.angle_alpha   90.00
_cell.angle_beta   90.00
_cell.angle_gamma   90.00
#
_symmetry.space_group_name_H-M   'P 1'
#
loop_
_entity.id
_entity.type
_entity.pdbx_description
1 polymer ?
#
loop_
_entity_poly.entity_id
_entity_poly.type
_entity_poly.pdbx_seq_one_letter_code
_entity_poly.pdbx_strand_id
1 'polypeptide(L)'
;MTGKEQNTHQILPKASSNALQTVQSEQYDYLEDQNVDELICSICLFPFVDPISHSTCGNTFCSTCVEKVVNCPMCGEDEFKKNCSPSAKVVINMLDKLKVRCGMCKTIVPRGELKDHQDKYCPLHGAYQQVEELKKKLEAEHLEKLEIAQKELEEKMKSLQVDHEQYLQKAQENLTRREEELLQQAKKKEELLENQMKELKNQVVAREKFESTNKPIHLNVGGTILTVSLGAFIHNEREPDNLFKKMFTGEYPLYQTPSKKFNDPIYFIDCDPVIFKLILDWLKFGIIGNELSDDMKQSLLCSCNSFGIENITKHLKEKHKQVAKMSQFDFMNVVNLARSQKSKLNLSGLDLRKLVLNSTDLKNAEILGSDFSGMNLKNTDFKGGILIGCNFSNCTLTSVRIQDCNLEGCDFSNTIFKNTDILKNNLSGANFENAQFEKCKIQWHFKKGRDNNLKYCKFVDCNFDGSIFEEIDFFESILSSSNIFNTGTIKNADLRQWKDLSKFKEMKFDSCVFNFTEETTKDIIVPFECDIIDFETSLALYSHTESKAIPQLLYKGTRDGFNGYSFHPKCDNRGPTLTIIKSEHDQIFGGFTSKPWTSNRSPQTYVSDESAFIFKIEKDSTNQNYQFRKFNIKQDKKQYAINVFEGFLPKFGEDIYICNDCDSQNQSYSGLGYAYESPNNFSSNETQSYLAGSSPFKVKEIEVFLIKNY
;
A
#
# COMPACT_ATOMS: atom_id res chain seq x y z
N MET A 1 -21.65 20.46 28.11
CA MET A 1 -21.05 21.75 28.55
C MET A 1 -20.98 22.61 27.29
N THR A 2 -21.66 23.75 27.11
CA THR A 2 -22.20 24.79 27.99
C THR A 2 -23.34 25.54 27.27
N GLY A 3 -24.26 26.16 28.02
CA GLY A 3 -25.03 27.34 27.56
C GLY A 3 -26.55 27.24 27.67
N LYS A 4 -27.11 27.92 28.68
CA LYS A 4 -28.55 28.18 28.92
C LYS A 4 -29.09 29.23 27.93
N GLU A 5 -30.40 29.25 27.69
CA GLU A 5 -31.25 30.41 28.00
C GLU A 5 -32.74 30.05 28.06
N GLN A 6 -33.41 30.58 29.09
CA GLN A 6 -34.82 30.45 29.42
C GLN A 6 -35.59 31.61 28.77
N ASN A 7 -36.86 31.39 28.39
CA ASN A 7 -37.79 32.50 28.17
C ASN A 7 -39.13 32.23 28.90
N THR A 8 -39.55 33.27 29.61
CA THR A 8 -40.70 33.42 30.51
C THR A 8 -42.02 33.63 29.79
N HIS A 9 -43.16 33.28 30.42
CA HIS A 9 -44.35 34.15 30.45
C HIS A 9 -45.36 33.75 31.57
N GLN A 10 -45.70 34.74 32.41
CA GLN A 10 -46.79 34.77 33.40
C GLN A 10 -48.13 35.11 32.73
N ILE A 11 -49.25 34.60 33.27
CA ILE A 11 -50.60 35.18 33.11
C ILE A 11 -51.37 35.09 34.44
N LEU A 12 -51.90 36.23 34.92
CA LEU A 12 -52.89 36.40 36.01
C LEU A 12 -54.28 36.73 35.41
N PRO A 13 -55.42 36.35 36.04
CA PRO A 13 -56.76 36.67 35.52
C PRO A 13 -57.38 37.94 36.11
N LYS A 14 -58.19 38.65 35.30
CA LYS A 14 -59.05 39.81 35.67
C LYS A 14 -60.49 39.36 35.96
N ALA A 15 -61.14 39.93 36.99
CA ALA A 15 -62.59 39.84 37.22
C ALA A 15 -63.20 41.25 37.39
N SER A 16 -64.40 41.47 36.84
CA SER A 16 -65.08 42.76 36.60
C SER A 16 -66.21 43.09 37.60
N SER A 17 -66.48 44.40 37.77
CA SER A 17 -67.13 45.07 38.91
C SER A 17 -68.52 45.70 38.65
N ASN A 18 -69.54 44.95 38.22
CA ASN A 18 -70.85 45.55 37.81
C ASN A 18 -72.10 45.12 38.63
N ALA A 19 -71.96 44.52 39.81
CA ALA A 19 -73.10 43.93 40.55
C ALA A 19 -73.73 44.82 41.66
N LEU A 20 -73.28 46.07 41.85
CA LEU A 20 -73.55 46.83 43.09
C LEU A 20 -74.74 47.80 43.07
N GLN A 21 -75.42 48.03 41.94
CA GLN A 21 -76.44 49.08 41.81
C GLN A 21 -77.91 48.62 41.88
N THR A 22 -78.21 47.32 41.94
CA THR A 22 -79.57 46.82 41.68
C THR A 22 -80.31 46.16 42.86
N VAL A 23 -79.70 46.03 44.05
CA VAL A 23 -80.18 45.01 45.02
C VAL A 23 -81.10 45.54 46.14
N GLN A 24 -81.30 46.85 46.32
CA GLN A 24 -82.08 47.37 47.48
C GLN A 24 -83.43 48.05 47.14
N SER A 25 -83.72 48.35 45.88
CA SER A 25 -84.95 49.03 45.47
C SER A 25 -86.16 48.10 45.25
N GLU A 26 -86.00 46.78 45.35
CA GLU A 26 -87.05 45.82 44.96
C GLU A 26 -87.94 45.31 46.11
N GLN A 27 -87.60 45.60 47.37
CA GLN A 27 -88.28 44.95 48.50
C GLN A 27 -89.68 45.54 48.81
N TYR A 28 -89.88 46.84 48.57
CA TYR A 28 -91.16 47.53 48.84
C TYR A 28 -91.47 48.55 47.75
N ASP A 29 -92.72 48.57 47.26
CA ASP A 29 -93.23 49.52 46.26
C ASP A 29 -94.04 50.62 46.99
N TYR A 30 -93.43 51.78 47.25
CA TYR A 30 -94.04 52.88 48.03
C TYR A 30 -94.92 53.79 47.16
N LEU A 31 -95.97 54.39 47.75
CA LEU A 31 -96.79 55.40 47.06
C LEU A 31 -96.12 56.79 47.09
N GLU A 32 -96.31 57.57 46.03
CA GLU A 32 -95.58 58.83 45.76
C GLU A 32 -95.85 59.97 46.77
N ASP A 33 -97.06 60.11 47.32
CA ASP A 33 -97.46 61.26 48.15
C ASP A 33 -97.23 61.09 49.67
N GLN A 34 -96.33 60.20 50.10
CA GLN A 34 -96.04 59.99 51.53
C GLN A 34 -94.84 60.80 51.98
N ASN A 35 -95.03 61.66 52.99
CA ASN A 35 -93.93 62.42 53.59
C ASN A 35 -93.03 61.47 54.40
N VAL A 36 -91.94 61.02 53.77
CA VAL A 36 -90.98 60.03 54.31
C VAL A 36 -89.60 60.64 54.55
N ASP A 37 -89.44 61.95 54.37
CA ASP A 37 -88.13 62.62 54.32
C ASP A 37 -87.26 62.34 55.57
N GLU A 38 -87.88 62.24 56.74
CA GLU A 38 -87.19 61.93 58.02
C GLU A 38 -86.89 60.44 58.23
N LEU A 39 -87.32 59.56 57.32
CA LEU A 39 -87.22 58.09 57.42
C LEU A 39 -86.35 57.45 56.33
N ILE A 40 -85.54 58.25 55.63
CA ILE A 40 -84.70 57.81 54.50
C ILE A 40 -83.27 57.49 54.95
N CYS A 41 -82.74 56.38 54.42
CA CYS A 41 -81.33 56.03 54.59
C CYS A 41 -80.44 56.86 53.69
N SER A 42 -79.46 57.56 54.27
CA SER A 42 -78.50 58.37 53.51
C SER A 42 -77.58 57.56 52.58
N ILE A 43 -77.51 56.22 52.71
CA ILE A 43 -76.67 55.37 51.84
C ILE A 43 -77.41 54.95 50.59
N CYS A 44 -78.60 54.35 50.73
CA CYS A 44 -79.38 53.87 49.58
C CYS A 44 -80.41 54.89 49.09
N LEU A 45 -80.66 55.97 49.85
CA LEU A 45 -81.65 57.02 49.60
C LEU A 45 -83.10 56.52 49.55
N PHE A 46 -83.38 55.35 50.15
CA PHE A 46 -84.73 54.79 50.31
C PHE A 46 -85.15 54.74 51.79
N PRO A 47 -86.46 54.64 52.10
CA PRO A 47 -86.93 54.44 53.47
C PRO A 47 -86.26 53.24 54.14
N PHE A 48 -85.92 53.35 55.43
CA PHE A 48 -85.08 52.34 56.09
C PHE A 48 -85.64 50.91 56.00
N VAL A 49 -84.79 49.94 55.65
CA VAL A 49 -85.05 48.50 55.76
C VAL A 49 -84.20 47.95 56.90
N ASP A 50 -84.85 47.39 57.93
CA ASP A 50 -84.26 46.99 59.20
C ASP A 50 -83.35 48.11 59.76
N PRO A 51 -83.93 49.21 60.25
CA PRO A 51 -83.19 50.41 60.65
C PRO A 51 -82.23 50.12 61.81
N ILE A 52 -80.99 50.54 61.63
CA ILE A 52 -79.89 50.45 62.60
C ILE A 52 -79.40 51.87 62.87
N SER A 53 -79.33 52.26 64.14
CA SER A 53 -78.81 53.55 64.58
C SER A 53 -77.33 53.43 64.94
N HIS A 54 -76.53 54.39 64.48
CA HIS A 54 -75.11 54.46 64.80
C HIS A 54 -74.91 55.27 66.08
N SER A 55 -74.37 54.64 67.12
CA SER A 55 -74.32 55.24 68.46
C SER A 55 -73.41 56.48 68.53
N THR A 56 -72.36 56.54 67.71
CA THR A 56 -71.40 57.66 67.72
C THR A 56 -71.97 58.96 67.15
N CYS A 57 -72.78 58.89 66.08
CA CYS A 57 -73.31 60.09 65.42
C CYS A 57 -74.84 60.25 65.50
N GLY A 58 -75.54 59.26 66.08
CA GLY A 58 -76.99 59.27 66.25
C GLY A 58 -77.82 59.06 64.97
N ASN A 59 -77.19 58.97 63.79
CA ASN A 59 -77.88 58.77 62.51
C ASN A 59 -78.33 57.32 62.33
N THR A 60 -79.38 57.11 61.54
CA THR A 60 -79.96 55.79 61.27
C THR A 60 -79.73 55.36 59.82
N PHE A 61 -79.55 54.06 59.57
CA PHE A 61 -79.27 53.45 58.26
C PHE A 61 -79.95 52.08 58.10
N CYS A 62 -80.00 51.52 56.89
CA CYS A 62 -80.44 50.12 56.67
C CYS A 62 -79.34 49.13 57.08
N SER A 63 -79.70 47.98 57.66
CA SER A 63 -78.76 46.93 58.08
C SER A 63 -77.81 46.47 56.95
N THR A 64 -78.35 46.14 55.79
CA THR A 64 -77.60 45.69 54.61
C THR A 64 -76.75 46.79 53.99
N CYS A 65 -77.11 48.07 54.18
CA CYS A 65 -76.26 49.20 53.78
C CYS A 65 -75.02 49.28 54.66
N VAL A 66 -75.19 49.16 55.98
CA VAL A 66 -74.07 49.10 56.94
C VAL A 66 -73.16 47.89 56.63
N GLU A 67 -73.70 46.78 56.11
CA GLU A 67 -72.89 45.62 55.76
C GLU A 67 -71.86 45.83 54.65
N LYS A 68 -72.16 46.71 53.71
CA LYS A 68 -71.39 46.92 52.47
C LYS A 68 -70.38 48.06 52.57
N VAL A 69 -70.50 48.91 53.59
CA VAL A 69 -69.65 50.09 53.76
C VAL A 69 -68.74 49.89 54.97
N VAL A 70 -67.46 50.21 54.81
CA VAL A 70 -66.45 50.01 55.87
C VAL A 70 -66.49 51.14 56.91
N ASN A 71 -66.81 52.38 56.51
CA ASN A 71 -66.74 53.60 57.33
C ASN A 71 -68.09 54.33 57.39
N CYS A 72 -68.40 55.01 58.50
CA CYS A 72 -69.66 55.74 58.63
C CYS A 72 -69.68 56.99 57.73
N PRO A 73 -70.61 57.12 56.77
CA PRO A 73 -70.62 58.25 55.83
C PRO A 73 -70.93 59.60 56.49
N MET A 74 -71.49 59.61 57.70
CA MET A 74 -71.89 60.87 58.38
C MET A 74 -70.83 61.40 59.34
N CYS A 75 -70.01 60.54 59.97
CA CYS A 75 -68.99 60.97 60.94
C CYS A 75 -67.57 60.47 60.64
N GLY A 76 -67.39 59.64 59.61
CA GLY A 76 -66.09 59.15 59.16
C GLY A 76 -65.44 58.09 60.07
N GLU A 77 -66.19 57.46 60.98
CA GLU A 77 -65.63 56.45 61.89
C GLU A 77 -65.27 55.15 61.16
N ASP A 78 -64.04 54.70 61.35
CA ASP A 78 -63.48 53.43 60.87
C ASP A 78 -63.96 52.29 61.81
N GLU A 79 -64.48 51.18 61.28
CA GLU A 79 -65.25 50.13 62.00
C GLU A 79 -66.76 50.44 62.21
N PHE A 80 -67.43 50.97 61.18
CA PHE A 80 -68.84 51.39 61.20
C PHE A 80 -69.82 50.41 61.86
N LYS A 81 -69.65 49.09 61.66
CA LYS A 81 -70.55 48.05 62.20
C LYS A 81 -70.52 47.93 63.72
N LYS A 82 -69.40 48.25 64.36
CA LYS A 82 -69.15 47.88 65.76
C LYS A 82 -70.00 48.69 66.74
N ASN A 83 -70.26 49.96 66.40
CA ASN A 83 -70.99 50.90 67.23
C ASN A 83 -72.46 51.10 66.77
N CYS A 84 -72.97 50.16 65.98
CA CYS A 84 -74.34 50.15 65.46
C CYS A 84 -75.27 49.29 66.33
N SER A 85 -76.49 49.76 66.58
CA SER A 85 -77.53 49.00 67.29
C SER A 85 -78.91 49.19 66.65
N PRO A 86 -79.86 48.25 66.83
CA PRO A 86 -81.19 48.38 66.26
C PRO A 86 -81.85 49.69 66.66
N SER A 87 -82.48 50.36 65.69
CA SER A 87 -83.11 51.66 65.94
C SER A 87 -84.29 51.56 66.91
N ALA A 88 -84.58 52.68 67.57
CA ALA A 88 -85.68 52.76 68.52
C ALA A 88 -87.01 52.33 67.90
N LYS A 89 -87.84 51.60 68.67
CA LYS A 89 -89.14 51.08 68.21
C LYS A 89 -90.06 52.15 67.60
N VAL A 90 -89.92 53.41 68.01
CA VAL A 90 -90.68 54.53 67.45
C VAL A 90 -90.42 54.67 65.94
N VAL A 91 -89.17 54.53 65.49
CA VAL A 91 -88.78 54.60 64.07
C VAL A 91 -89.39 53.43 63.29
N ILE A 92 -89.30 52.21 63.82
CA ILE A 92 -89.89 51.01 63.20
C ILE A 92 -91.41 51.16 63.10
N ASN A 93 -92.08 51.60 64.16
CA ASN A 93 -93.53 51.82 64.16
C ASN A 93 -93.97 52.92 63.19
N MET A 94 -93.13 53.92 62.93
CA MET A 94 -93.38 54.94 61.89
C MET A 94 -93.24 54.34 60.49
N LEU A 95 -92.22 53.51 60.25
CA LEU A 95 -92.01 52.80 58.98
C LEU A 95 -93.12 51.80 58.68
N ASP A 96 -93.59 51.05 59.67
CA ASP A 96 -94.63 50.01 59.49
C ASP A 96 -95.98 50.59 59.07
N LYS A 97 -96.23 51.87 59.40
CA LYS A 97 -97.45 52.61 58.99
C LYS A 97 -97.39 53.12 57.56
N LEU A 98 -96.21 53.16 56.93
CA LEU A 98 -96.08 53.56 55.54
C LEU A 98 -96.86 52.61 54.65
N LYS A 99 -97.60 53.15 53.69
CA LYS A 99 -98.39 52.35 52.75
C LYS A 99 -97.51 51.88 51.61
N VAL A 100 -97.54 50.58 51.34
CA VAL A 100 -96.81 49.94 50.24
C VAL A 100 -97.77 49.12 49.40
N ARG A 101 -97.41 48.95 48.14
CA ARG A 101 -98.14 48.15 47.18
C ARG A 101 -97.57 46.73 47.16
N CYS A 102 -98.45 45.74 47.20
CA CYS A 102 -98.04 44.34 47.04
C CYS A 102 -97.47 44.11 45.64
N GLY A 103 -96.23 43.62 45.56
CA GLY A 103 -95.55 43.33 44.29
C GLY A 103 -96.33 42.38 43.36
N MET A 104 -97.12 41.47 43.94
CA MET A 104 -97.92 40.47 43.22
C MET A 104 -99.28 41.04 42.76
N CYS A 105 -100.17 41.41 43.68
CA CYS A 105 -101.56 41.79 43.36
C CYS A 105 -101.83 43.29 43.34
N LYS A 106 -100.82 44.11 43.62
CA LYS A 106 -100.90 45.57 43.60
C LYS A 106 -101.87 46.21 44.62
N THR A 107 -102.34 45.43 45.61
CA THR A 107 -103.13 45.95 46.75
C THR A 107 -102.25 46.80 47.67
N ILE A 108 -102.81 47.91 48.17
CA ILE A 108 -102.12 48.84 49.09
C ILE A 108 -102.38 48.41 50.53
N VAL A 109 -101.31 48.14 51.28
CA VAL A 109 -101.35 47.72 52.69
C VAL A 109 -100.29 48.47 53.49
N PRO A 110 -100.43 48.61 54.83
CA PRO A 110 -99.34 49.08 55.67
C PRO A 110 -98.12 48.17 55.51
N ARG A 111 -96.92 48.75 55.51
CA ARG A 111 -95.65 48.07 55.26
C ARG A 111 -95.43 46.91 56.22
N GLY A 112 -95.76 47.09 57.50
CA GLY A 112 -95.62 46.03 58.51
C GLY A 112 -96.53 44.82 58.24
N GLU A 113 -97.65 45.03 57.54
CA GLU A 113 -98.64 43.99 57.22
C GLU A 113 -98.43 43.38 55.82
N LEU A 114 -97.47 43.87 55.03
CA LEU A 114 -97.29 43.44 53.64
C LEU A 114 -97.03 41.94 53.52
N LYS A 115 -96.21 41.37 54.42
CA LYS A 115 -95.88 39.94 54.39
C LYS A 115 -97.08 39.08 54.74
N ASP A 116 -97.84 39.45 55.78
CA ASP A 116 -99.10 38.78 56.12
C ASP A 116 -100.12 38.90 54.97
N HIS A 117 -100.18 40.04 54.30
CA HIS A 117 -100.97 40.20 53.08
C HIS A 117 -100.51 39.24 51.97
N GLN A 118 -99.21 39.22 51.65
CA GLN A 118 -98.67 38.34 50.61
C GLN A 118 -98.96 36.87 50.90
N ASP A 119 -98.79 36.42 52.15
CA ASP A 119 -98.89 35.00 52.49
C ASP A 119 -100.35 34.53 52.68
N LYS A 120 -101.23 35.37 53.24
CA LYS A 120 -102.59 34.94 53.64
C LYS A 120 -103.71 35.51 52.78
N TYR A 121 -103.52 36.70 52.20
CA TYR A 121 -104.62 37.47 51.62
C TYR A 121 -104.41 37.83 50.14
N CYS A 122 -103.21 37.63 49.59
CA CYS A 122 -102.90 37.96 48.21
C CYS A 122 -103.42 36.86 47.27
N PRO A 123 -104.35 37.17 46.33
CA PRO A 123 -104.94 36.16 45.44
C PRO A 123 -103.94 35.54 44.45
N LEU A 124 -102.79 36.19 44.23
CA LEU A 124 -101.78 35.76 43.27
C LEU A 124 -100.58 35.03 43.91
N HIS A 125 -100.56 34.87 45.24
CA HIS A 125 -99.45 34.23 45.95
C HIS A 125 -99.17 32.82 45.45
N GLY A 126 -100.21 32.00 45.30
CA GLY A 126 -100.07 30.62 44.84
C GLY A 126 -99.50 30.50 43.42
N ALA A 127 -99.86 31.40 42.50
CA ALA A 127 -99.35 31.38 41.13
C ALA A 127 -97.85 31.75 41.06
N TYR A 128 -97.43 32.74 41.86
CA TYR A 128 -96.01 33.13 41.94
C TYR A 128 -95.14 32.06 42.61
N GLN A 129 -95.66 31.35 43.62
CA GLN A 129 -94.96 30.21 44.22
C GLN A 129 -94.69 29.10 43.18
N GLN A 130 -95.67 28.80 42.33
CA GLN A 130 -95.52 27.79 41.26
C GLN A 130 -94.45 28.18 40.24
N VAL A 131 -94.36 29.45 39.85
CA VAL A 131 -93.31 29.94 38.93
C VAL A 131 -91.92 29.78 39.56
N GLU A 132 -91.78 30.10 40.84
CA GLU A 132 -90.50 29.99 41.55
C GLU A 132 -90.08 28.52 41.74
N GLU A 133 -91.03 27.62 41.99
CA GLU A 133 -90.78 26.18 42.01
C GLU A 133 -90.32 25.65 40.64
N LEU A 134 -90.91 26.13 39.54
CA LEU A 134 -90.50 25.75 38.19
C LEU A 134 -89.09 26.22 37.84
N LYS A 135 -88.72 27.45 38.23
CA LYS A 135 -87.34 27.96 38.05
C LYS A 135 -86.32 27.11 38.79
N LYS A 136 -86.59 26.78 40.06
CA LYS A 136 -85.72 25.92 40.87
C LYS A 136 -85.53 24.54 40.25
N LYS A 137 -86.59 23.95 39.69
CA LYS A 137 -86.51 22.68 38.96
C LYS A 137 -85.64 22.78 37.70
N LEU A 138 -85.80 23.83 36.90
CA LEU A 138 -85.01 24.05 35.70
C LEU A 138 -83.51 24.25 36.01
N GLU A 139 -83.20 25.01 37.06
CA GLU A 139 -81.82 25.22 37.52
C GLU A 139 -81.19 23.92 38.03
N ALA A 140 -81.95 23.12 38.78
CA ALA A 140 -81.50 21.81 39.25
C ALA A 140 -81.22 20.84 38.08
N GLU A 141 -82.10 20.78 37.07
CA GLU A 141 -81.88 19.97 35.86
C GLU A 141 -80.65 20.42 35.06
N HIS A 142 -80.41 21.74 34.98
CA HIS A 142 -79.23 22.28 34.32
C HIS A 142 -77.95 21.92 35.06
N LEU A 143 -77.95 22.02 36.39
CA LEU A 143 -76.80 21.68 37.23
C LEU A 143 -76.46 20.18 37.11
N GLU A 144 -77.48 19.32 37.14
CA GLU A 144 -77.30 17.87 36.98
C GLU A 144 -76.66 17.52 35.62
N LYS A 145 -77.14 18.13 34.53
CA LYS A 145 -76.53 17.93 33.19
C LYS A 145 -75.08 18.41 33.12
N LEU A 146 -74.75 19.49 33.83
CA LEU A 146 -73.40 20.05 33.86
C LEU A 146 -72.44 19.14 34.64
N GLU A 147 -72.90 18.58 35.76
CA GLU A 147 -72.13 17.58 36.53
C GLU A 147 -71.87 16.31 35.72
N ILE A 148 -72.86 15.82 34.97
CA ILE A 148 -72.69 14.66 34.09
C ILE A 148 -71.64 14.95 33.00
N ALA A 149 -71.75 16.09 32.32
CA ALA A 149 -70.81 16.48 31.28
C ALA A 149 -69.37 16.67 31.81
N GLN A 150 -69.22 17.19 33.03
CA GLN A 150 -67.92 17.31 33.69
C GLN A 150 -67.32 15.93 33.99
N LYS A 151 -68.12 14.99 34.53
CA LYS A 151 -67.66 13.61 34.77
C LYS A 151 -67.22 12.92 33.48
N GLU A 152 -67.99 13.05 32.40
CA GLU A 152 -67.61 12.48 31.09
C GLU A 152 -66.31 13.07 30.54
N LEU A 153 -66.09 14.38 30.74
CA LEU A 153 -64.86 15.04 30.32
C LEU A 153 -63.65 14.55 31.14
N GLU A 154 -63.81 14.42 32.46
CA GLU A 154 -62.77 13.89 33.35
C GLU A 154 -62.40 12.44 32.99
N GLU A 155 -63.39 11.59 32.69
CA GLU A 155 -63.15 10.21 32.25
C GLU A 155 -62.41 10.16 30.92
N LYS A 156 -62.78 10.99 29.94
CA LYS A 156 -62.07 11.11 28.66
C LYS A 156 -60.64 11.61 28.84
N MET A 157 -60.42 12.59 29.72
CA MET A 157 -59.08 13.10 30.02
C MET A 157 -58.20 12.00 30.66
N LYS A 158 -58.74 11.21 31.59
CA LYS A 158 -58.02 10.08 32.19
C LYS A 158 -57.67 9.02 31.14
N SER A 159 -58.60 8.67 30.24
CA SER A 159 -58.34 7.74 29.14
C SER A 159 -57.21 8.24 28.23
N LEU A 160 -57.25 9.51 27.81
CA LEU A 160 -56.23 10.12 26.96
C LEU A 160 -54.85 10.18 27.63
N GLN A 161 -54.79 10.41 28.94
CA GLN A 161 -53.54 10.38 29.71
C GLN A 161 -52.93 8.98 29.72
N VAL A 162 -53.73 7.95 29.95
CA VAL A 162 -53.27 6.54 29.90
C VAL A 162 -52.77 6.18 28.50
N ASP A 163 -53.48 6.58 27.45
CA ASP A 163 -53.06 6.33 26.07
C ASP A 163 -51.75 7.08 25.74
N HIS A 164 -51.57 8.30 26.25
CA HIS A 164 -50.36 9.08 26.06
C HIS A 164 -49.16 8.46 26.79
N GLU A 165 -49.32 8.02 28.04
CA GLU A 165 -48.29 7.32 28.79
C GLU A 165 -47.89 6.00 28.12
N GLN A 166 -48.86 5.22 27.64
CA GLN A 166 -48.60 4.01 26.87
C GLN A 166 -47.84 4.29 25.56
N TYR A 167 -48.16 5.39 24.89
CA TYR A 167 -47.45 5.81 23.67
C TYR A 167 -46.02 6.23 23.96
N LEU A 168 -45.79 7.01 25.03
CA LEU A 168 -44.45 7.41 25.47
C LEU A 168 -43.60 6.20 25.87
N GLN A 169 -44.18 5.25 26.60
CA GLN A 169 -43.50 4.02 26.99
C GLN A 169 -43.11 3.20 25.75
N LYS A 170 -44.03 3.00 24.81
CA LYS A 170 -43.73 2.32 23.53
C LYS A 170 -42.67 3.06 22.71
N ALA A 171 -42.69 4.39 22.70
CA ALA A 171 -41.70 5.19 21.99
C ALA A 171 -40.30 5.04 22.61
N GLN A 172 -40.21 5.05 23.95
CA GLN A 172 -38.96 4.79 24.68
C GLN A 172 -38.47 3.36 24.45
N GLU A 173 -39.32 2.34 24.53
CA GLU A 173 -38.95 0.95 24.25
C GLU A 173 -38.43 0.79 22.80
N ASN A 174 -39.08 1.42 21.82
CA ASN A 174 -38.63 1.41 20.43
C ASN A 174 -37.28 2.14 20.23
N LEU A 175 -37.07 3.27 20.92
CA LEU A 175 -35.79 3.99 20.90
C LEU A 175 -34.67 3.14 21.50
N THR A 176 -34.89 2.56 22.68
CA THR A 176 -33.91 1.68 23.33
C THR A 176 -33.60 0.47 22.44
N ARG A 177 -34.63 -0.17 21.87
CA ARG A 177 -34.41 -1.28 20.92
C ARG A 177 -33.60 -0.84 19.70
N ARG A 178 -33.85 0.36 19.18
CA ARG A 178 -33.12 0.90 18.03
C ARG A 178 -31.68 1.23 18.38
N GLU A 179 -31.42 1.75 19.57
CA GLU A 179 -30.06 1.98 20.09
C GLU A 179 -29.30 0.66 20.24
N GLU A 180 -29.94 -0.38 20.79
CA GLU A 180 -29.35 -1.72 20.88
C GLU A 180 -29.07 -2.34 19.49
N GLU A 181 -30.01 -2.23 18.54
CA GLU A 181 -29.83 -2.66 17.15
C GLU A 181 -28.64 -1.94 16.49
N LEU A 182 -28.54 -0.61 16.65
CA LEU A 182 -27.45 0.19 16.11
C LEU A 182 -26.11 -0.15 16.78
N LEU A 183 -26.10 -0.38 18.08
CA LEU A 183 -24.90 -0.78 18.82
C LEU A 183 -24.44 -2.18 18.40
N GLN A 184 -25.35 -3.12 18.16
CA GLN A 184 -25.03 -4.43 17.61
C GLN A 184 -24.50 -4.33 16.17
N GLN A 185 -25.09 -3.47 15.33
CA GLN A 185 -24.60 -3.22 13.98
C GLN A 185 -23.20 -2.59 13.99
N ALA A 186 -22.96 -1.64 14.90
CA ALA A 186 -21.66 -1.01 15.09
C ALA A 186 -20.62 -2.05 15.53
N LYS A 187 -20.92 -2.89 16.53
CA LYS A 187 -20.03 -3.98 16.98
C LYS A 187 -19.72 -4.99 15.87
N LYS A 188 -20.72 -5.41 15.09
CA LYS A 188 -20.50 -6.30 13.93
C LYS A 188 -19.64 -5.64 12.86
N LYS A 189 -19.81 -4.33 12.63
CA LYS A 189 -19.01 -3.57 11.67
C LYS A 189 -17.58 -3.37 12.17
N GLU A 190 -17.40 -3.14 13.46
CA GLU A 190 -16.09 -3.06 14.12
C GLU A 190 -15.37 -4.40 14.02
N GLU A 191 -16.02 -5.52 14.34
CA GLU A 191 -15.48 -6.87 14.17
C GLU A 191 -15.13 -7.18 12.70
N LEU A 192 -15.98 -6.77 11.75
CA LEU A 192 -15.68 -6.89 10.32
C LEU A 192 -14.46 -6.06 9.92
N LEU A 193 -14.35 -4.82 10.42
CA LEU A 193 -13.24 -3.92 10.11
C LEU A 193 -11.94 -4.41 10.75
N GLU A 194 -12.00 -4.95 11.97
CA GLU A 194 -10.87 -5.58 12.66
C GLU A 194 -10.40 -6.83 11.90
N ASN A 195 -11.33 -7.65 11.41
CA ASN A 195 -11.01 -8.80 10.55
C ASN A 195 -10.38 -8.36 9.22
N GLN A 196 -10.92 -7.31 8.58
CA GLN A 196 -10.33 -6.72 7.37
C GLN A 196 -8.94 -6.11 7.63
N MET A 197 -8.74 -5.44 8.76
CA MET A 197 -7.44 -4.89 9.17
C MET A 197 -6.46 -6.01 9.48
N LYS A 198 -6.90 -7.11 10.10
CA LYS A 198 -6.09 -8.31 10.34
C LYS A 198 -5.72 -8.99 9.03
N GLU A 199 -6.64 -9.05 8.08
CA GLU A 199 -6.41 -9.59 6.74
C GLU A 199 -5.46 -8.70 5.93
N LEU A 200 -5.62 -7.38 5.95
CA LEU A 200 -4.68 -6.44 5.33
C LEU A 200 -3.31 -6.49 6.00
N LYS A 201 -3.23 -6.55 7.34
CA LYS A 201 -1.96 -6.73 8.06
C LYS A 201 -1.32 -8.06 7.69
N ASN A 202 -2.09 -9.13 7.55
CA ASN A 202 -1.61 -10.42 7.07
C ASN A 202 -1.17 -10.35 5.60
N GLN A 203 -1.81 -9.54 4.75
CA GLN A 203 -1.41 -9.29 3.36
C GLN A 203 -0.14 -8.43 3.26
N VAL A 204 0.05 -7.46 4.16
CA VAL A 204 1.27 -6.64 4.27
C VAL A 204 2.42 -7.47 4.83
N VAL A 205 2.20 -8.24 5.89
CA VAL A 205 3.15 -9.24 6.40
C VAL A 205 3.40 -10.33 5.35
N ALA A 206 2.41 -10.71 4.55
CA ALA A 206 2.60 -11.62 3.42
C ALA A 206 3.38 -10.96 2.28
N ARG A 207 3.30 -9.64 2.09
CA ARG A 207 4.10 -8.84 1.13
C ARG A 207 5.54 -8.66 1.59
N GLU A 208 5.76 -8.38 2.87
CA GLU A 208 7.09 -8.33 3.51
C GLU A 208 7.71 -9.74 3.61
N LYS A 209 6.89 -10.78 3.81
CA LYS A 209 7.29 -12.19 3.62
C LYS A 209 7.50 -12.52 2.13
N PHE A 210 6.78 -11.91 1.19
CA PHE A 210 6.98 -12.11 -0.25
C PHE A 210 8.34 -11.58 -0.71
N GLU A 211 8.80 -10.47 -0.15
CA GLU A 211 10.15 -9.94 -0.42
C GLU A 211 11.28 -10.81 0.18
N SER A 212 10.98 -11.70 1.13
CA SER A 212 11.95 -12.64 1.74
C SER A 212 11.82 -14.10 1.31
N THR A 213 10.80 -14.48 0.52
CA THR A 213 10.48 -15.90 0.23
C THR A 213 11.08 -16.48 -1.04
N ASN A 214 11.71 -15.65 -1.87
CA ASN A 214 12.55 -16.12 -2.98
C ASN A 214 14.04 -15.95 -2.71
N LYS A 215 14.46 -15.71 -1.45
CA LYS A 215 15.87 -15.73 -1.12
C LYS A 215 16.37 -17.18 -1.26
N PRO A 216 17.34 -17.46 -2.15
CA PRO A 216 17.97 -18.76 -2.19
C PRO A 216 18.70 -19.00 -0.86
N ILE A 217 18.48 -20.17 -0.28
CA ILE A 217 19.24 -20.66 0.89
C ILE A 217 20.07 -21.86 0.47
N HIS A 218 21.24 -22.00 1.09
CA HIS A 218 22.12 -23.14 0.85
C HIS A 218 21.95 -24.17 1.98
N LEU A 219 21.69 -25.42 1.60
CA LEU A 219 21.56 -26.54 2.52
C LEU A 219 22.72 -27.51 2.29
N ASN A 220 23.45 -27.86 3.33
CA ASN A 220 24.40 -28.97 3.32
C ASN A 220 23.68 -30.23 3.79
N VAL A 221 23.26 -31.05 2.84
CA VAL A 221 22.52 -32.29 3.06
C VAL A 221 23.50 -33.45 2.98
N GLY A 222 23.89 -34.01 4.13
CA GLY A 222 24.79 -35.17 4.17
C GLY A 222 26.12 -34.97 3.43
N GLY A 223 26.64 -33.74 3.35
CA GLY A 223 27.86 -33.38 2.62
C GLY A 223 27.63 -32.80 1.22
N THR A 224 26.40 -32.83 0.69
CA THR A 224 26.04 -32.24 -0.61
C THR A 224 25.38 -30.88 -0.43
N ILE A 225 25.90 -29.85 -1.10
CA ILE A 225 25.31 -28.50 -1.03
C ILE A 225 24.21 -28.35 -2.08
N LEU A 226 22.99 -28.09 -1.64
CA LEU A 226 21.82 -27.79 -2.46
C LEU A 226 21.38 -26.34 -2.24
N THR A 227 21.07 -25.61 -3.32
CA THR A 227 20.43 -24.29 -3.22
C THR A 227 18.94 -24.43 -3.49
N VAL A 228 18.12 -23.84 -2.61
CA VAL A 228 16.67 -23.99 -2.64
C VAL A 228 15.98 -22.69 -2.25
N SER A 229 14.77 -22.47 -2.76
CA SER A 229 13.92 -21.34 -2.34
C SER A 229 13.36 -21.59 -0.93
N LEU A 230 13.57 -20.64 -0.03
CA LEU A 230 13.05 -20.67 1.35
C LEU A 230 11.52 -20.83 1.38
N GLY A 231 10.81 -20.27 0.40
CA GLY A 231 9.36 -20.36 0.27
C GLY A 231 8.83 -21.79 0.19
N ALA A 232 9.61 -22.72 -0.38
CA ALA A 232 9.24 -24.13 -0.50
C ALA A 232 9.03 -24.83 0.87
N PHE A 233 9.64 -24.30 1.93
CA PHE A 233 9.53 -24.83 3.29
C PHE A 233 8.51 -24.06 4.14
N ILE A 234 8.56 -22.72 4.10
CA ILE A 234 7.78 -21.87 5.02
C ILE A 234 6.29 -21.80 4.62
N HIS A 235 6.00 -21.78 3.32
CA HIS A 235 4.64 -21.60 2.78
C HIS A 235 4.06 -22.90 2.21
N ASN A 236 4.48 -24.03 2.76
CA ASN A 236 4.04 -25.33 2.26
C ASN A 236 2.63 -25.68 2.76
N GLU A 237 1.61 -25.54 1.92
CA GLU A 237 0.24 -25.93 2.26
C GLU A 237 0.06 -27.45 2.35
N ARG A 238 0.92 -28.23 1.67
CA ARG A 238 0.85 -29.70 1.69
C ARG A 238 1.40 -30.26 3.00
N GLU A 239 2.43 -29.63 3.56
CA GLU A 239 3.09 -30.04 4.80
C GLU A 239 3.22 -28.83 5.73
N PRO A 240 2.10 -28.34 6.29
CA PRO A 240 2.06 -27.08 7.03
C PRO A 240 2.87 -27.09 8.33
N ASP A 241 3.21 -28.28 8.85
CA ASP A 241 3.94 -28.49 10.10
C ASP A 241 5.31 -29.19 9.94
N ASN A 242 5.97 -28.99 8.80
CA ASN A 242 7.29 -29.58 8.55
C ASN A 242 8.41 -28.95 9.41
N LEU A 243 9.44 -29.73 9.75
CA LEU A 243 10.58 -29.31 10.56
C LEU A 243 11.33 -28.12 9.95
N PHE A 244 11.47 -28.06 8.62
CA PHE A 244 12.22 -26.99 7.96
C PHE A 244 11.56 -25.63 8.18
N LYS A 245 10.23 -25.57 8.17
CA LYS A 245 9.48 -24.37 8.56
C LYS A 245 9.86 -23.93 9.96
N LYS A 246 9.85 -24.85 10.95
CA LYS A 246 10.20 -24.56 12.35
C LYS A 246 11.67 -24.12 12.51
N MET A 247 12.59 -24.70 11.75
CA MET A 247 14.00 -24.28 11.70
C MET A 247 14.16 -22.84 11.21
N PHE A 248 13.47 -22.47 10.13
CA PHE A 248 13.60 -21.15 9.52
C PHE A 248 12.64 -20.08 10.09
N THR A 249 11.67 -20.46 10.93
CA THR A 249 10.85 -19.53 11.73
C THR A 249 11.45 -19.22 13.10
N GLY A 250 12.58 -19.84 13.47
CA GLY A 250 13.31 -19.57 14.71
C GLY A 250 12.89 -20.43 15.90
N GLU A 251 12.09 -21.48 15.70
CA GLU A 251 11.68 -22.41 16.75
C GLU A 251 12.77 -23.45 17.07
N TYR A 252 13.75 -23.65 16.18
CA TYR A 252 14.89 -24.55 16.36
C TYR A 252 16.22 -23.87 16.02
N PRO A 253 17.33 -24.29 16.66
CA PRO A 253 18.65 -23.78 16.34
C PRO A 253 19.06 -24.15 14.91
N LEU A 254 19.64 -23.18 14.20
CA LEU A 254 20.19 -23.35 12.86
C LEU A 254 21.68 -23.72 12.96
N TYR A 255 22.04 -24.89 12.45
CA TYR A 255 23.44 -25.33 12.37
C TYR A 255 24.05 -24.90 11.05
N GLN A 256 25.08 -24.06 11.11
CA GLN A 256 25.77 -23.57 9.91
C GLN A 256 27.04 -24.38 9.64
N THR A 257 27.35 -24.59 8.37
CA THR A 257 28.59 -25.21 7.91
C THR A 257 29.45 -24.20 7.15
N PRO A 258 30.76 -24.14 7.42
CA PRO A 258 31.65 -23.18 6.76
C PRO A 258 31.87 -23.55 5.29
N SER A 259 31.92 -22.56 4.40
CA SER A 259 32.27 -22.75 3.00
C SER A 259 33.11 -21.59 2.49
N LYS A 260 34.12 -21.93 1.67
CA LYS A 260 34.92 -20.93 0.94
C LYS A 260 34.25 -20.49 -0.37
N LYS A 261 33.18 -21.18 -0.78
CA LYS A 261 32.52 -21.00 -2.09
C LYS A 261 31.32 -20.05 -2.03
N PHE A 262 30.62 -20.01 -0.89
CA PHE A 262 29.42 -19.20 -0.71
C PHE A 262 29.64 -18.21 0.43
N ASN A 263 29.30 -16.95 0.20
CA ASN A 263 29.37 -15.90 1.24
C ASN A 263 28.13 -15.95 2.16
N ASP A 264 27.04 -16.56 1.71
CA ASP A 264 25.82 -16.78 2.49
C ASP A 264 25.95 -18.00 3.41
N PRO A 265 25.28 -18.00 4.58
CA PRO A 265 25.31 -19.12 5.52
C PRO A 265 24.72 -20.39 4.89
N ILE A 266 25.40 -21.52 5.11
CA ILE A 266 24.97 -22.85 4.64
C ILE A 266 24.44 -23.66 5.82
N TYR A 267 23.20 -24.12 5.76
CA TYR A 267 22.54 -24.82 6.86
C TYR A 267 22.65 -26.33 6.73
N PHE A 268 23.09 -27.01 7.78
CA PHE A 268 23.25 -28.47 7.79
C PHE A 268 21.91 -29.18 7.97
N ILE A 269 21.65 -30.17 7.11
CA ILE A 269 20.55 -31.11 7.21
C ILE A 269 21.15 -32.52 7.27
N ASP A 270 20.87 -33.22 8.36
CA ASP A 270 21.29 -34.61 8.54
C ASP A 270 20.34 -35.56 7.78
N CYS A 271 20.57 -35.68 6.47
CA CYS A 271 19.80 -36.56 5.60
C CYS A 271 20.67 -37.07 4.46
N ASP A 272 20.31 -38.23 3.93
CA ASP A 272 20.83 -38.69 2.65
C ASP A 272 20.38 -37.74 1.52
N PRO A 273 21.28 -37.27 0.62
CA PRO A 273 20.94 -36.32 -0.44
C PRO A 273 19.85 -36.82 -1.39
N VAL A 274 19.82 -38.13 -1.69
CA VAL A 274 18.85 -38.73 -2.61
C VAL A 274 17.47 -38.77 -1.95
N ILE A 275 17.41 -39.14 -0.67
CA ILE A 275 16.16 -39.13 0.10
C ILE A 275 15.64 -37.71 0.29
N PHE A 276 16.52 -36.76 0.62
CA PHE A 276 16.13 -35.36 0.77
C PHE A 276 15.61 -34.75 -0.53
N LYS A 277 16.15 -35.15 -1.68
CA LYS A 277 15.65 -34.71 -2.98
C LYS A 277 14.19 -35.13 -3.20
N LEU A 278 13.82 -36.36 -2.83
CA LEU A 278 12.42 -36.82 -2.88
C LEU A 278 11.50 -36.01 -1.95
N ILE A 279 11.99 -35.70 -0.75
CA ILE A 279 11.27 -34.85 0.20
C ILE A 279 11.07 -33.44 -0.37
N LEU A 280 12.12 -32.87 -0.97
CA LEU A 280 12.09 -31.56 -1.58
C LEU A 280 11.11 -31.49 -2.75
N ASP A 281 11.08 -32.53 -3.60
CA ASP A 281 10.16 -32.61 -4.74
C ASP A 281 8.71 -32.75 -4.28
N TRP A 282 8.44 -33.50 -3.20
CA TRP A 282 7.13 -33.52 -2.56
C TRP A 282 6.73 -32.13 -2.02
N LEU A 283 7.63 -31.47 -1.30
CA LEU A 283 7.38 -30.16 -0.73
C LEU A 283 7.11 -29.12 -1.84
N LYS A 284 7.90 -29.10 -2.91
CA LYS A 284 7.73 -28.15 -4.01
C LYS A 284 6.53 -28.47 -4.88
N PHE A 285 6.41 -29.72 -5.31
CA PHE A 285 5.53 -30.09 -6.43
C PHE A 285 4.42 -31.07 -6.05
N GLY A 286 4.49 -31.70 -4.87
CA GLY A 286 3.48 -32.65 -4.41
C GLY A 286 3.59 -34.02 -5.09
N ILE A 287 4.80 -34.37 -5.56
CA ILE A 287 5.07 -35.61 -6.29
C ILE A 287 6.17 -36.41 -5.60
N ILE A 288 6.11 -37.72 -5.78
CA ILE A 288 7.15 -38.69 -5.38
C ILE A 288 7.36 -39.58 -6.59
N GLY A 289 8.62 -39.82 -6.99
CA GLY A 289 8.92 -40.63 -8.18
C GLY A 289 8.19 -41.99 -8.17
N ASN A 290 7.68 -42.40 -9.34
CA ASN A 290 6.74 -43.52 -9.46
C ASN A 290 7.31 -44.93 -9.21
N GLU A 291 8.63 -45.07 -9.03
CA GLU A 291 9.30 -46.37 -8.82
C GLU A 291 10.39 -46.24 -7.73
N LEU A 292 9.98 -46.17 -6.47
CA LEU A 292 10.89 -46.29 -5.32
C LEU A 292 11.09 -47.76 -4.97
N SER A 293 12.35 -48.19 -4.81
CA SER A 293 12.65 -49.49 -4.20
C SER A 293 12.13 -49.55 -2.76
N ASP A 294 11.86 -50.74 -2.25
CA ASP A 294 11.33 -50.89 -0.89
C ASP A 294 12.31 -50.31 0.15
N ASP A 295 13.62 -50.45 -0.08
CA ASP A 295 14.66 -49.83 0.75
C ASP A 295 14.58 -48.30 0.72
N MET A 296 14.40 -47.69 -0.46
CA MET A 296 14.26 -46.23 -0.58
C MET A 296 12.97 -45.73 0.06
N LYS A 297 11.86 -46.46 -0.07
CA LYS A 297 10.60 -46.13 0.62
C LYS A 297 10.78 -46.14 2.12
N GLN A 298 11.48 -47.14 2.66
CA GLN A 298 11.70 -47.26 4.09
C GLN A 298 12.59 -46.12 4.60
N SER A 299 13.68 -45.82 3.89
CA SER A 299 14.56 -44.67 4.20
C SER A 299 13.82 -43.34 4.09
N LEU A 300 12.99 -43.15 3.06
CA LEU A 300 12.14 -41.96 2.90
C LEU A 300 11.16 -41.81 4.07
N LEU A 301 10.45 -42.88 4.43
CA LEU A 301 9.52 -42.87 5.56
C LEU A 301 10.23 -42.54 6.88
N CYS A 302 11.43 -43.08 7.12
CA CYS A 302 12.24 -42.75 8.28
C CYS A 302 12.62 -41.26 8.31
N SER A 303 13.12 -40.71 7.20
CA SER A 303 13.49 -39.29 7.11
C SER A 303 12.28 -38.34 7.18
N CYS A 304 11.15 -38.71 6.57
CA CYS A 304 9.91 -37.94 6.66
C CYS A 304 9.37 -37.88 8.09
N ASN A 305 9.45 -38.99 8.83
CA ASN A 305 9.08 -39.00 10.25
C ASN A 305 10.00 -38.09 11.07
N SER A 306 11.33 -38.13 10.86
CA SER A 306 12.24 -37.24 11.58
C SER A 306 12.04 -35.75 11.27
N PHE A 307 11.53 -35.44 10.06
CA PHE A 307 11.28 -34.07 9.62
C PHE A 307 9.83 -33.60 9.79
N GLY A 308 8.96 -34.39 10.43
CA GLY A 308 7.55 -34.02 10.64
C GLY A 308 6.76 -33.85 9.33
N ILE A 309 7.04 -34.68 8.33
CA ILE A 309 6.42 -34.65 7.01
C ILE A 309 5.43 -35.82 6.93
N GLU A 310 4.19 -35.56 7.32
CA GLU A 310 3.21 -36.62 7.59
C GLU A 310 2.33 -36.93 6.37
N ASN A 311 2.03 -35.94 5.53
CA ASN A 311 1.09 -36.15 4.44
C ASN A 311 1.71 -36.97 3.29
N ILE A 312 3.02 -36.84 3.06
CA ILE A 312 3.79 -37.75 2.18
C ILE A 312 3.71 -39.20 2.68
N THR A 313 3.76 -39.38 4.00
CA THR A 313 3.72 -40.71 4.64
C THR A 313 2.33 -41.34 4.48
N LYS A 314 1.27 -40.53 4.59
CA LYS A 314 -0.10 -40.96 4.25
C LYS A 314 -0.21 -41.29 2.76
N HIS A 315 0.33 -40.44 1.89
CA HIS A 315 0.33 -40.65 0.44
C HIS A 315 1.05 -41.95 0.03
N LEU A 316 2.16 -42.31 0.71
CA LEU A 316 2.89 -43.57 0.47
C LEU A 316 2.19 -44.81 1.06
N LYS A 317 1.41 -44.64 2.14
CA LYS A 317 0.70 -45.74 2.84
C LYS A 317 -0.69 -46.00 2.26
N GLU A 318 -1.35 -44.98 1.72
CA GLU A 318 -2.54 -45.16 0.91
C GLU A 318 -2.17 -46.06 -0.26
N LYS A 319 -2.80 -47.24 -0.35
CA LYS A 319 -2.58 -48.19 -1.45
C LYS A 319 -2.54 -47.38 -2.74
N HIS A 320 -1.41 -47.40 -3.44
CA HIS A 320 -1.34 -46.99 -4.84
C HIS A 320 -2.56 -47.60 -5.54
N LYS A 321 -3.63 -46.83 -5.73
CA LYS A 321 -4.32 -46.90 -7.00
C LYS A 321 -3.17 -46.61 -7.95
N GLN A 322 -2.65 -47.65 -8.58
CA GLN A 322 -1.76 -47.52 -9.73
C GLN A 322 -2.24 -46.29 -10.45
N VAL A 323 -1.41 -45.25 -10.55
CA VAL A 323 -1.70 -44.14 -11.44
C VAL A 323 -2.02 -44.84 -12.74
N ALA A 324 -3.30 -44.85 -13.11
CA ALA A 324 -3.76 -45.70 -14.18
C ALA A 324 -2.92 -45.27 -15.37
N LYS A 325 -2.11 -46.18 -15.93
CA LYS A 325 -1.33 -45.89 -17.13
C LYS A 325 -2.34 -45.34 -18.12
N MET A 326 -2.26 -44.03 -18.37
CA MET A 326 -3.17 -43.40 -19.30
C MET A 326 -2.85 -44.01 -20.65
N SER A 327 -3.82 -44.71 -21.24
CA SER A 327 -3.61 -45.24 -22.57
C SER A 327 -3.55 -44.09 -23.56
N GLN A 328 -2.94 -44.32 -24.73
CA GLN A 328 -2.95 -43.32 -25.81
C GLN A 328 -4.39 -42.92 -26.17
N PHE A 329 -5.34 -43.85 -26.08
CA PHE A 329 -6.75 -43.60 -26.35
C PHE A 329 -7.39 -42.67 -25.30
N ASP A 330 -7.15 -42.93 -24.01
CA ASP A 330 -7.66 -42.09 -22.92
C ASP A 330 -7.10 -40.67 -23.00
N PHE A 331 -5.80 -40.56 -23.27
CA PHE A 331 -5.14 -39.27 -23.47
C PHE A 331 -5.79 -38.48 -24.63
N MET A 332 -5.95 -39.11 -25.79
CA MET A 332 -6.53 -38.45 -26.96
C MET A 332 -8.00 -38.05 -26.71
N ASN A 333 -8.75 -38.84 -25.96
CA ASN A 333 -10.11 -38.48 -25.56
C ASN A 333 -10.12 -37.24 -24.66
N VAL A 334 -9.26 -37.17 -23.63
CA VAL A 334 -9.17 -36.00 -22.75
C VAL A 334 -8.79 -34.75 -23.54
N VAL A 335 -7.80 -34.84 -24.43
CA VAL A 335 -7.38 -33.74 -25.30
C VAL A 335 -8.52 -33.29 -26.22
N ASN A 336 -9.21 -34.22 -26.89
CA ASN A 336 -10.31 -33.91 -27.80
C ASN A 336 -11.53 -33.33 -27.06
N LEU A 337 -11.82 -33.84 -25.85
CA LEU A 337 -12.89 -33.35 -25.00
C LEU A 337 -12.63 -31.89 -24.59
N ALA A 338 -11.42 -31.60 -24.08
CA ALA A 338 -11.02 -30.25 -23.68
C ALA A 338 -11.15 -29.26 -24.86
N ARG A 339 -10.73 -29.68 -26.06
CA ARG A 339 -10.90 -28.88 -27.29
C ARG A 339 -12.37 -28.65 -27.63
N SER A 340 -13.20 -29.70 -27.61
CA SER A 340 -14.63 -29.60 -27.95
C SER A 340 -15.40 -28.68 -26.98
N GLN A 341 -15.02 -28.71 -25.70
CA GLN A 341 -15.64 -27.93 -24.64
C GLN A 341 -15.02 -26.54 -24.47
N LYS A 342 -13.94 -26.22 -25.23
CA LYS A 342 -13.12 -25.01 -25.05
C LYS A 342 -12.66 -24.83 -23.59
N SER A 343 -12.43 -25.93 -22.88
CA SER A 343 -11.97 -25.93 -21.50
C SER A 343 -10.45 -26.03 -21.44
N LYS A 344 -9.87 -25.55 -20.33
CA LYS A 344 -8.42 -25.64 -20.10
C LYS A 344 -8.03 -27.10 -19.91
N LEU A 345 -7.09 -27.58 -20.72
CA LEU A 345 -6.56 -28.94 -20.62
C LEU A 345 -5.66 -29.04 -19.39
N ASN A 346 -6.02 -29.87 -18.41
CA ASN A 346 -5.22 -30.14 -17.22
C ASN A 346 -4.66 -31.56 -17.27
N LEU A 347 -3.32 -31.67 -17.28
CA LEU A 347 -2.58 -32.93 -17.29
C LEU A 347 -1.63 -33.03 -16.08
N SER A 348 -1.83 -32.22 -15.05
CA SER A 348 -0.91 -32.09 -13.92
C SER A 348 -0.75 -33.41 -13.14
N GLY A 349 0.48 -33.72 -12.75
CA GLY A 349 0.87 -34.91 -11.99
C GLY A 349 0.79 -36.24 -12.75
N LEU A 350 0.54 -36.22 -14.07
CA LEU A 350 0.44 -37.45 -14.87
C LEU A 350 1.81 -37.97 -15.30
N ASP A 351 1.95 -39.29 -15.37
CA ASP A 351 3.07 -39.98 -16.02
C ASP A 351 2.78 -40.11 -17.52
N LEU A 352 3.51 -39.36 -18.34
CA LEU A 352 3.29 -39.29 -19.79
C LEU A 352 4.34 -40.07 -20.59
N ARG A 353 5.33 -40.68 -19.92
CA ARG A 353 6.55 -41.29 -20.52
C ARG A 353 6.30 -42.38 -21.56
N LYS A 354 5.09 -42.94 -21.62
CA LYS A 354 4.71 -44.04 -22.54
C LYS A 354 3.74 -43.60 -23.66
N LEU A 355 3.38 -42.33 -23.71
CA LEU A 355 2.50 -41.78 -24.72
C LEU A 355 3.28 -41.35 -25.96
N VAL A 356 2.62 -41.39 -27.11
CA VAL A 356 3.13 -40.81 -28.36
C VAL A 356 2.57 -39.40 -28.47
N LEU A 357 3.39 -38.40 -28.19
CA LEU A 357 3.01 -36.98 -28.18
C LEU A 357 3.49 -36.20 -29.41
N ASN A 358 4.10 -36.89 -30.38
CA ASN A 358 4.62 -36.26 -31.58
C ASN A 358 3.50 -35.50 -32.33
N SER A 359 3.74 -34.23 -32.63
CA SER A 359 2.78 -33.36 -33.32
C SER A 359 1.46 -33.12 -32.55
N THR A 360 1.43 -33.35 -31.24
CA THR A 360 0.26 -33.06 -30.40
C THR A 360 0.16 -31.57 -30.06
N ASP A 361 -1.03 -30.99 -30.19
CA ASP A 361 -1.33 -29.62 -29.75
C ASP A 361 -1.76 -29.60 -28.27
N LEU A 362 -0.88 -29.05 -27.42
CA LEU A 362 -1.02 -28.86 -25.98
C LEU A 362 -0.91 -27.37 -25.61
N LYS A 363 -1.32 -26.47 -26.51
CA LYS A 363 -1.31 -25.02 -26.25
C LYS A 363 -2.15 -24.67 -25.02
N ASN A 364 -1.63 -23.75 -24.20
CA ASN A 364 -2.27 -23.25 -22.99
C ASN A 364 -2.65 -24.34 -21.96
N ALA A 365 -2.11 -25.55 -22.09
CA ALA A 365 -2.36 -26.64 -21.16
C ALA A 365 -1.72 -26.34 -19.79
N GLU A 366 -2.35 -26.81 -18.73
CA GLU A 366 -1.81 -26.82 -17.38
C GLU A 366 -1.26 -28.21 -17.07
N ILE A 367 0.06 -28.27 -16.92
CA ILE A 367 0.82 -29.50 -16.79
C ILE A 367 1.83 -29.31 -15.66
N LEU A 368 1.37 -29.35 -14.41
CA LEU A 368 2.26 -29.15 -13.26
C LEU A 368 2.90 -30.48 -12.86
N GLY A 369 4.21 -30.52 -12.66
CA GLY A 369 4.93 -31.67 -12.08
C GLY A 369 4.81 -32.98 -12.86
N SER A 370 4.53 -32.94 -14.15
CA SER A 370 4.36 -34.17 -14.96
C SER A 370 5.69 -34.71 -15.46
N ASP A 371 5.75 -36.03 -15.65
CA ASP A 371 6.97 -36.71 -16.10
C ASP A 371 6.94 -36.98 -17.61
N PHE A 372 7.83 -36.31 -18.33
CA PHE A 372 8.11 -36.49 -19.75
C PHE A 372 9.47 -37.16 -20.00
N SER A 373 10.20 -37.57 -18.95
CA SER A 373 11.60 -37.98 -19.08
C SER A 373 11.82 -39.07 -20.13
N GLY A 374 12.87 -38.91 -20.95
CA GLY A 374 13.21 -39.83 -22.03
C GLY A 374 12.31 -39.76 -23.28
N MET A 375 11.30 -38.88 -23.33
CA MET A 375 10.36 -38.84 -24.45
C MET A 375 10.91 -38.14 -25.69
N ASN A 376 10.39 -38.54 -26.86
CA ASN A 376 10.55 -37.82 -28.11
C ASN A 376 9.29 -36.96 -28.34
N LEU A 377 9.41 -35.64 -28.16
CA LEU A 377 8.29 -34.70 -28.28
C LEU A 377 8.31 -33.95 -29.62
N LYS A 378 8.78 -34.61 -30.69
CA LYS A 378 8.93 -33.95 -32.00
C LYS A 378 7.64 -33.26 -32.45
N ASN A 379 7.73 -31.99 -32.83
CA ASN A 379 6.62 -31.14 -33.30
C ASN A 379 5.48 -30.90 -32.29
N THR A 380 5.64 -31.26 -31.01
CA THR A 380 4.63 -30.96 -29.98
C THR A 380 4.53 -29.45 -29.74
N ASP A 381 3.31 -28.95 -29.54
CA ASP A 381 3.05 -27.52 -29.34
C ASP A 381 2.61 -27.26 -27.91
N PHE A 382 3.47 -26.65 -27.10
CA PHE A 382 3.22 -26.29 -25.70
C PHE A 382 2.96 -24.78 -25.52
N LYS A 383 2.87 -24.00 -26.61
CA LYS A 383 2.84 -22.54 -26.54
C LYS A 383 1.80 -22.01 -25.53
N GLY A 384 2.22 -21.09 -24.66
CA GLY A 384 1.37 -20.51 -23.61
C GLY A 384 1.06 -21.45 -22.43
N GLY A 385 1.66 -22.64 -22.38
CA GLY A 385 1.40 -23.63 -21.34
C GLY A 385 2.00 -23.27 -19.98
N ILE A 386 1.40 -23.81 -18.91
CA ILE A 386 1.91 -23.73 -17.54
C ILE A 386 2.51 -25.09 -17.20
N LEU A 387 3.83 -25.23 -17.27
CA LEU A 387 4.54 -26.51 -17.14
C LEU A 387 5.44 -26.59 -15.90
N ILE A 388 5.12 -25.84 -14.85
CA ILE A 388 5.96 -25.69 -13.65
C ILE A 388 6.33 -27.06 -13.05
N GLY A 389 7.63 -27.27 -12.78
CA GLY A 389 8.16 -28.47 -12.13
C GLY A 389 8.12 -29.74 -12.98
N CYS A 390 7.86 -29.65 -14.30
CA CYS A 390 7.88 -30.83 -15.17
C CYS A 390 9.29 -31.42 -15.32
N ASN A 391 9.35 -32.74 -15.46
CA ASN A 391 10.58 -33.47 -15.76
C ASN A 391 10.68 -33.73 -17.28
N PHE A 392 11.55 -32.98 -17.95
CA PHE A 392 11.92 -33.18 -19.36
C PHE A 392 13.30 -33.83 -19.51
N SER A 393 13.91 -34.34 -18.44
CA SER A 393 15.26 -34.90 -18.50
C SER A 393 15.38 -36.00 -19.55
N ASN A 394 16.52 -36.05 -20.24
CA ASN A 394 16.79 -37.03 -21.29
C ASN A 394 15.81 -36.99 -22.49
N CYS A 395 15.02 -35.92 -22.65
CA CYS A 395 14.10 -35.80 -23.79
C CYS A 395 14.81 -35.43 -25.10
N THR A 396 14.14 -35.71 -26.22
CA THR A 396 14.46 -35.12 -27.52
C THR A 396 13.34 -34.17 -27.96
N LEU A 397 13.65 -32.87 -27.98
CA LEU A 397 12.75 -31.77 -28.30
C LEU A 397 13.09 -31.20 -29.68
N THR A 398 12.66 -31.90 -30.73
CA THR A 398 12.88 -31.47 -32.13
C THR A 398 11.69 -30.68 -32.66
N SER A 399 11.90 -29.44 -33.08
CA SER A 399 10.86 -28.57 -33.65
C SER A 399 9.65 -28.38 -32.72
N VAL A 400 9.91 -28.33 -31.42
CA VAL A 400 8.90 -28.12 -30.38
C VAL A 400 8.59 -26.62 -30.30
N ARG A 401 7.33 -26.27 -30.05
CA ARG A 401 6.96 -24.87 -29.72
C ARG A 401 6.79 -24.71 -28.22
N ILE A 402 7.78 -24.11 -27.57
CA ILE A 402 7.76 -23.75 -26.14
C ILE A 402 7.95 -22.24 -25.99
N GLN A 403 7.03 -21.48 -26.56
CA GLN A 403 7.04 -20.01 -26.52
C GLN A 403 6.00 -19.52 -25.52
N ASP A 404 6.32 -18.45 -24.79
CA ASP A 404 5.43 -17.81 -23.83
C ASP A 404 4.95 -18.78 -22.71
N CYS A 405 5.76 -19.78 -22.34
CA CYS A 405 5.42 -20.78 -21.32
C CYS A 405 5.95 -20.41 -19.92
N ASN A 406 5.27 -20.90 -18.89
CA ASN A 406 5.83 -20.94 -17.53
C ASN A 406 6.54 -22.28 -17.30
N LEU A 407 7.87 -22.26 -17.32
CA LEU A 407 8.77 -23.42 -17.20
C LEU A 407 9.56 -23.39 -15.88
N GLU A 408 9.03 -22.71 -14.85
CA GLU A 408 9.67 -22.59 -13.55
C GLU A 408 9.96 -23.96 -12.93
N GLY A 409 11.18 -24.16 -12.41
CA GLY A 409 11.58 -25.39 -11.73
C GLY A 409 11.62 -26.66 -12.59
N CYS A 410 11.53 -26.55 -13.92
CA CYS A 410 11.59 -27.72 -14.81
C CYS A 410 12.98 -28.34 -14.85
N ASP A 411 13.04 -29.66 -15.00
CA ASP A 411 14.29 -30.39 -15.23
C ASP A 411 14.47 -30.71 -16.72
N PHE A 412 15.41 -30.04 -17.37
CA PHE A 412 15.86 -30.27 -18.74
C PHE A 412 17.26 -30.92 -18.80
N SER A 413 17.73 -31.55 -17.72
CA SER A 413 19.04 -32.19 -17.72
C SER A 413 19.17 -33.25 -18.82
N ASN A 414 20.32 -33.29 -19.51
CA ASN A 414 20.60 -34.20 -20.63
C ASN A 414 19.58 -34.10 -21.80
N THR A 415 18.82 -33.02 -21.90
CA THR A 415 17.81 -32.84 -22.96
C THR A 415 18.45 -32.37 -24.26
N ILE A 416 17.97 -32.88 -25.40
CA ILE A 416 18.40 -32.46 -26.72
C ILE A 416 17.33 -31.58 -27.37
N PHE A 417 17.59 -30.28 -27.48
CA PHE A 417 16.79 -29.32 -28.21
C PHE A 417 17.32 -29.18 -29.64
N LYS A 418 16.48 -29.41 -30.66
CA LYS A 418 16.85 -29.23 -32.07
C LYS A 418 15.81 -28.41 -32.81
N ASN A 419 16.22 -27.34 -33.49
CA ASN A 419 15.32 -26.46 -34.25
C ASN A 419 14.10 -25.99 -33.41
N THR A 420 14.34 -25.68 -32.12
CA THR A 420 13.29 -25.35 -31.15
C THR A 420 13.45 -23.90 -30.69
N ASP A 421 12.36 -23.13 -30.76
CA ASP A 421 12.35 -21.72 -30.34
C ASP A 421 11.98 -21.64 -28.84
N ILE A 422 12.93 -21.19 -28.02
CA ILE A 422 12.82 -21.05 -26.56
C ILE A 422 12.75 -19.56 -26.23
N LEU A 423 11.60 -18.96 -26.52
CA LEU A 423 11.42 -17.50 -26.47
C LEU A 423 10.40 -17.12 -25.40
N LYS A 424 10.71 -16.07 -24.62
CA LYS A 424 9.78 -15.43 -23.66
C LYS A 424 9.24 -16.37 -22.58
N ASN A 425 10.04 -17.32 -22.14
CA ASN A 425 9.65 -18.27 -21.10
C ASN A 425 10.06 -17.79 -19.70
N ASN A 426 9.26 -18.10 -18.67
CA ASN A 426 9.73 -18.05 -17.29
C ASN A 426 10.54 -19.32 -17.00
N LEU A 427 11.86 -19.19 -16.89
CA LEU A 427 12.80 -20.29 -16.67
C LEU A 427 13.45 -20.22 -15.28
N SER A 428 12.78 -19.64 -14.29
CA SER A 428 13.34 -19.49 -12.95
C SER A 428 13.50 -20.85 -12.27
N GLY A 429 14.68 -21.17 -11.75
CA GLY A 429 14.98 -22.45 -11.11
C GLY A 429 15.06 -23.65 -12.05
N ALA A 430 15.14 -23.44 -13.36
CA ALA A 430 15.18 -24.53 -14.34
C ALA A 430 16.58 -25.16 -14.42
N ASN A 431 16.65 -26.49 -14.48
CA ASN A 431 17.89 -27.24 -14.61
C ASN A 431 18.16 -27.58 -16.07
N PHE A 432 19.30 -27.18 -16.64
CA PHE A 432 19.72 -27.51 -18.00
C PHE A 432 21.05 -28.27 -18.02
N GLU A 433 21.50 -28.85 -16.91
CA GLU A 433 22.78 -29.54 -16.86
C GLU A 433 22.95 -30.58 -17.98
N ASN A 434 24.07 -30.54 -18.70
CA ASN A 434 24.34 -31.41 -19.85
C ASN A 434 23.34 -31.29 -21.03
N ALA A 435 22.49 -30.26 -21.05
CA ALA A 435 21.55 -30.06 -22.16
C ALA A 435 22.29 -29.67 -23.45
N GLN A 436 21.76 -30.15 -24.58
CA GLN A 436 22.30 -29.87 -25.91
C GLN A 436 21.29 -29.07 -26.72
N PHE A 437 21.74 -27.99 -27.34
CA PHE A 437 20.94 -27.10 -28.18
C PHE A 437 21.56 -27.06 -29.57
N GLU A 438 20.77 -27.36 -30.60
CA GLU A 438 21.18 -27.32 -32.00
C GLU A 438 20.17 -26.48 -32.79
N LYS A 439 20.63 -25.41 -33.45
CA LYS A 439 19.79 -24.56 -34.32
C LYS A 439 18.57 -23.95 -33.61
N CYS A 440 18.74 -23.58 -32.34
CA CYS A 440 17.68 -23.01 -31.51
C CYS A 440 17.74 -21.49 -31.51
N LYS A 441 16.57 -20.84 -31.42
CA LYS A 441 16.47 -19.42 -31.05
C LYS A 441 16.15 -19.33 -29.56
N ILE A 442 16.97 -18.60 -28.83
CA ILE A 442 16.98 -18.57 -27.38
C ILE A 442 16.88 -17.11 -26.95
N GLN A 443 15.86 -16.81 -26.14
CA GLN A 443 15.75 -15.51 -25.48
C GLN A 443 15.57 -15.76 -23.99
N TRP A 444 16.68 -15.71 -23.26
CA TRP A 444 16.73 -15.98 -21.83
C TRP A 444 17.00 -14.71 -21.02
N HIS A 445 16.28 -14.56 -19.91
CA HIS A 445 16.49 -13.46 -18.97
C HIS A 445 16.83 -14.04 -17.60
N PHE A 446 18.11 -14.26 -17.38
CA PHE A 446 18.64 -14.78 -16.12
C PHE A 446 19.14 -13.61 -15.26
N LYS A 447 18.61 -13.55 -14.05
CA LYS A 447 18.92 -12.52 -13.05
C LYS A 447 19.53 -13.17 -11.82
N LYS A 448 20.37 -12.42 -11.11
CA LYS A 448 20.96 -12.81 -9.82
C LYS A 448 19.92 -13.45 -8.88
N GLY A 449 20.26 -14.61 -8.30
CA GLY A 449 19.44 -15.32 -7.32
C GLY A 449 18.37 -16.28 -7.88
N ARG A 450 18.31 -16.48 -9.20
CA ARG A 450 17.49 -17.52 -9.83
C ARG A 450 18.39 -18.70 -10.19
N ASP A 451 18.29 -19.80 -9.44
CA ASP A 451 19.13 -21.01 -9.55
C ASP A 451 18.95 -21.75 -10.89
N ASN A 452 19.44 -21.17 -11.98
CA ASN A 452 19.42 -21.80 -13.29
C ASN A 452 20.75 -22.49 -13.53
N ASN A 453 20.71 -23.81 -13.70
CA ASN A 453 21.91 -24.63 -13.88
C ASN A 453 22.19 -24.81 -15.38
N LEU A 454 23.20 -24.13 -15.91
CA LEU A 454 23.62 -24.25 -17.30
C LEU A 454 24.93 -25.04 -17.48
N LYS A 455 25.38 -25.79 -16.47
CA LYS A 455 26.67 -26.47 -16.52
C LYS A 455 26.72 -27.54 -17.60
N TYR A 456 27.88 -27.70 -18.23
CA TYR A 456 28.12 -28.71 -19.27
C TYR A 456 27.17 -28.61 -20.47
N CYS A 457 26.50 -27.48 -20.68
CA CYS A 457 25.59 -27.31 -21.80
C CYS A 457 26.38 -27.25 -23.12
N LYS A 458 25.82 -27.79 -24.20
CA LYS A 458 26.37 -27.66 -25.55
C LYS A 458 25.43 -26.87 -26.42
N PHE A 459 25.91 -25.82 -27.07
CA PHE A 459 25.13 -25.04 -28.03
C PHE A 459 25.81 -25.02 -29.40
N VAL A 460 25.06 -25.41 -30.43
CA VAL A 460 25.49 -25.49 -31.82
C VAL A 460 24.52 -24.74 -32.72
N ASP A 461 25.02 -23.84 -33.57
CA ASP A 461 24.22 -23.01 -34.49
C ASP A 461 23.05 -22.25 -33.81
N CYS A 462 23.20 -21.82 -32.55
CA CYS A 462 22.12 -21.18 -31.77
C CYS A 462 22.18 -19.63 -31.83
N ASN A 463 21.02 -18.99 -31.78
CA ASN A 463 20.89 -17.53 -31.69
C ASN A 463 20.40 -17.14 -30.29
N PHE A 464 21.10 -16.18 -29.65
CA PHE A 464 20.79 -15.70 -28.30
C PHE A 464 20.31 -14.23 -28.23
N ASP A 465 19.91 -13.65 -29.35
CA ASP A 465 19.57 -12.22 -29.46
C ASP A 465 18.48 -11.80 -28.47
N GLY A 466 18.72 -10.68 -27.79
CA GLY A 466 17.82 -10.15 -26.78
C GLY A 466 17.87 -10.88 -25.44
N SER A 467 18.83 -11.80 -25.24
CA SER A 467 19.07 -12.45 -23.94
C SER A 467 19.82 -11.54 -22.97
N ILE A 468 19.52 -11.70 -21.68
CA ILE A 468 20.17 -11.01 -20.56
C ILE A 468 20.72 -12.07 -19.62
N PHE A 469 22.02 -12.01 -19.36
CA PHE A 469 22.72 -12.94 -18.47
C PHE A 469 23.38 -12.17 -17.31
N GLU A 470 22.84 -12.28 -16.09
CA GLU A 470 23.45 -11.72 -14.88
C GLU A 470 23.89 -12.84 -13.92
N GLU A 471 25.19 -12.88 -13.57
CA GLU A 471 25.77 -13.84 -12.58
C GLU A 471 25.56 -15.33 -12.91
N ILE A 472 25.61 -15.70 -14.19
CA ILE A 472 25.43 -17.09 -14.63
C ILE A 472 26.73 -17.89 -14.61
N ASP A 473 26.60 -19.13 -14.16
CA ASP A 473 27.65 -20.15 -14.20
C ASP A 473 27.50 -21.02 -15.47
N PHE A 474 28.40 -20.80 -16.43
CA PHE A 474 28.54 -21.62 -17.65
C PHE A 474 29.61 -22.71 -17.52
N PHE A 475 30.01 -23.12 -16.32
CA PHE A 475 31.11 -24.07 -16.10
C PHE A 475 31.10 -25.25 -17.09
N GLU A 476 32.21 -25.40 -17.83
CA GLU A 476 32.44 -26.43 -18.86
C GLU A 476 31.39 -26.54 -19.98
N SER A 477 30.61 -25.47 -20.22
CA SER A 477 29.70 -25.39 -21.36
C SER A 477 30.44 -25.11 -22.66
N ILE A 478 29.97 -25.69 -23.77
CA ILE A 478 30.59 -25.60 -25.11
C ILE A 478 29.71 -24.76 -26.04
N LEU A 479 30.21 -23.62 -26.54
CA LEU A 479 29.61 -22.85 -27.64
C LEU A 479 30.41 -23.10 -28.95
N SER A 480 29.76 -23.64 -29.98
CA SER A 480 30.38 -23.83 -31.31
C SER A 480 30.44 -22.53 -32.15
N SER A 481 31.13 -22.58 -33.30
CA SER A 481 31.56 -21.44 -34.14
C SER A 481 30.46 -20.62 -34.84
N SER A 482 29.22 -21.07 -34.78
CA SER A 482 28.06 -20.50 -35.49
C SER A 482 27.03 -19.86 -34.56
N ASN A 483 27.34 -19.78 -33.27
CA ASN A 483 26.47 -19.14 -32.29
C ASN A 483 26.64 -17.62 -32.36
N ILE A 484 25.53 -16.88 -32.46
CA ILE A 484 25.53 -15.44 -32.68
C ILE A 484 24.86 -14.74 -31.49
N PHE A 485 25.57 -13.79 -30.90
CA PHE A 485 25.07 -12.90 -29.86
C PHE A 485 25.13 -11.45 -30.35
N ASN A 486 24.21 -10.99 -31.21
CA ASN A 486 24.31 -9.64 -31.79
C ASN A 486 23.83 -8.55 -30.80
N THR A 487 22.95 -8.88 -29.86
CA THR A 487 22.41 -7.90 -28.91
C THR A 487 22.16 -8.54 -27.55
N GLY A 488 22.74 -8.00 -26.49
CA GLY A 488 22.57 -8.50 -25.13
C GLY A 488 23.57 -7.95 -24.12
N THR A 489 23.34 -8.24 -22.84
CA THR A 489 24.22 -7.81 -21.74
C THR A 489 24.62 -9.02 -20.90
N ILE A 490 25.93 -9.18 -20.68
CA ILE A 490 26.51 -10.12 -19.71
C ILE A 490 27.04 -9.31 -18.54
N LYS A 491 26.57 -9.61 -17.32
CA LYS A 491 27.03 -8.95 -16.10
C LYS A 491 27.61 -9.94 -15.10
N ASN A 492 28.70 -9.57 -14.43
CA ASN A 492 29.29 -10.30 -13.31
C ASN A 492 29.55 -11.79 -13.63
N ALA A 493 29.88 -12.12 -14.88
CA ALA A 493 30.10 -13.50 -15.30
C ALA A 493 31.59 -13.87 -15.25
N ASP A 494 31.87 -15.11 -14.87
CA ASP A 494 33.20 -15.70 -14.97
C ASP A 494 33.39 -16.34 -16.34
N LEU A 495 34.08 -15.62 -17.23
CA LEU A 495 34.37 -16.03 -18.59
C LEU A 495 35.80 -16.58 -18.76
N ARG A 496 36.49 -16.92 -17.66
CA ARG A 496 37.87 -17.43 -17.66
C ARG A 496 38.12 -18.68 -18.51
N GLN A 497 37.09 -19.44 -18.83
CA GLN A 497 37.20 -20.67 -19.62
C GLN A 497 37.05 -20.42 -21.13
N TRP A 498 36.66 -19.20 -21.55
CA TRP A 498 36.35 -18.87 -22.95
C TRP A 498 37.57 -18.32 -23.68
N LYS A 499 38.05 -19.05 -24.68
CA LYS A 499 39.27 -18.73 -25.45
C LYS A 499 39.04 -17.88 -26.71
N ASP A 500 37.81 -17.81 -27.21
CA ASP A 500 37.45 -17.10 -28.44
C ASP A 500 36.25 -16.18 -28.18
N LEU A 501 36.54 -14.88 -28.04
CA LEU A 501 35.56 -13.84 -27.72
C LEU A 501 34.93 -13.20 -28.97
N SER A 502 35.40 -13.55 -30.18
CA SER A 502 34.85 -13.05 -31.45
C SER A 502 33.36 -13.41 -31.64
N LYS A 503 32.90 -14.41 -30.89
CA LYS A 503 31.52 -14.92 -30.86
C LYS A 503 30.53 -13.96 -30.17
N PHE A 504 31.00 -12.98 -29.40
CA PHE A 504 30.16 -12.02 -28.67
C PHE A 504 30.10 -10.63 -29.32
N LYS A 505 30.07 -10.58 -30.66
CA LYS A 505 29.99 -9.33 -31.43
C LYS A 505 28.83 -8.44 -30.93
N GLU A 506 29.12 -7.20 -30.54
CA GLU A 506 28.10 -6.22 -30.10
C GLU A 506 27.41 -6.50 -28.75
N MET A 507 27.89 -7.49 -27.96
CA MET A 507 27.44 -7.66 -26.57
C MET A 507 28.05 -6.64 -25.62
N LYS A 508 27.27 -6.22 -24.61
CA LYS A 508 27.77 -5.40 -23.50
C LYS A 508 28.25 -6.28 -22.35
N PHE A 509 29.49 -6.08 -21.92
CA PHE A 509 30.06 -6.74 -20.75
C PHE A 509 30.14 -5.74 -19.58
N ASP A 510 29.62 -6.14 -18.43
CA ASP A 510 29.73 -5.38 -17.19
C ASP A 510 30.37 -6.27 -16.13
N SER A 511 31.50 -5.84 -15.58
CA SER A 511 32.11 -6.48 -14.40
C SER A 511 32.39 -8.00 -14.56
N CYS A 512 32.72 -8.45 -15.77
CA CYS A 512 33.05 -9.85 -16.09
C CYS A 512 34.55 -10.16 -15.90
N VAL A 513 34.89 -11.44 -15.64
CA VAL A 513 36.27 -11.90 -15.42
C VAL A 513 36.72 -12.79 -16.58
N PHE A 514 37.95 -12.60 -17.08
CA PHE A 514 38.53 -13.37 -18.20
C PHE A 514 39.88 -13.98 -17.80
N ASN A 515 40.33 -15.04 -18.49
CA ASN A 515 41.63 -15.67 -18.24
C ASN A 515 42.54 -15.40 -19.42
N PHE A 516 43.65 -14.72 -19.17
CA PHE A 516 44.65 -14.41 -20.18
C PHE A 516 45.93 -15.17 -19.83
N THR A 517 46.24 -16.21 -20.60
CA THR A 517 47.53 -16.92 -20.55
C THR A 517 48.38 -16.53 -21.75
N GLU A 518 49.72 -16.49 -21.57
CA GLU A 518 50.68 -15.93 -22.54
C GLU A 518 50.57 -16.52 -23.95
N GLU A 519 50.28 -17.82 -24.08
CA GLU A 519 50.12 -18.49 -25.39
C GLU A 519 48.81 -18.11 -26.13
N THR A 520 47.83 -17.55 -25.44
CA THR A 520 46.51 -17.17 -26.00
C THR A 520 46.40 -15.69 -26.36
N THR A 521 47.43 -14.89 -26.09
CA THR A 521 47.43 -13.43 -26.29
C THR A 521 47.39 -12.98 -27.75
N LYS A 522 47.65 -13.88 -28.72
CA LYS A 522 47.52 -13.56 -30.15
C LYS A 522 46.08 -13.54 -30.66
N ASP A 523 45.15 -14.19 -29.96
CA ASP A 523 43.78 -14.42 -30.44
C ASP A 523 42.68 -13.93 -29.48
N ILE A 524 43.04 -13.31 -28.35
CA ILE A 524 42.06 -12.81 -27.38
C ILE A 524 41.97 -11.29 -27.45
N ILE A 525 40.81 -10.81 -27.91
CA ILE A 525 40.48 -9.40 -28.05
C ILE A 525 39.71 -8.91 -26.83
N VAL A 526 40.23 -7.91 -26.12
CA VAL A 526 39.52 -7.21 -25.04
C VAL A 526 39.02 -5.85 -25.56
N PRO A 527 37.69 -5.62 -25.63
CA PRO A 527 37.16 -4.30 -25.93
C PRO A 527 37.39 -3.34 -24.78
N PHE A 528 37.94 -2.16 -25.08
CA PHE A 528 37.50 -0.94 -24.40
C PHE A 528 37.08 0.07 -25.46
N GLU A 529 35.97 0.76 -25.21
CA GLU A 529 35.43 1.78 -26.09
C GLU A 529 36.28 3.04 -25.94
N CYS A 530 36.90 3.47 -27.04
CA CYS A 530 37.71 4.69 -27.13
C CYS A 530 37.24 5.47 -28.36
N ASP A 531 36.99 6.77 -28.22
CA ASP A 531 36.51 7.57 -29.36
C ASP A 531 37.67 8.01 -30.27
N ILE A 532 38.92 7.93 -29.79
CA ILE A 532 40.11 8.39 -30.51
C ILE A 532 40.61 7.34 -31.51
N ILE A 533 40.55 6.06 -31.13
CA ILE A 533 41.08 4.94 -31.90
C ILE A 533 40.04 3.83 -32.06
N ASP A 534 40.11 3.11 -33.17
CA ASP A 534 39.27 1.95 -33.36
C ASP A 534 39.68 0.77 -32.46
N PHE A 535 38.79 -0.21 -32.42
CA PHE A 535 38.87 -1.39 -31.58
C PHE A 535 40.14 -2.24 -31.80
N GLU A 536 40.61 -2.38 -33.04
CA GLU A 536 41.82 -3.15 -33.34
C GLU A 536 43.08 -2.43 -32.82
N THR A 537 43.10 -1.10 -32.96
CA THR A 537 44.20 -0.26 -32.47
C THR A 537 44.25 -0.22 -30.94
N SER A 538 43.09 -0.18 -30.28
CA SER A 538 43.00 -0.15 -28.81
C SER A 538 43.55 -1.44 -28.19
N LEU A 539 43.32 -2.59 -28.85
CA LEU A 539 43.89 -3.88 -28.47
C LEU A 539 45.43 -3.89 -28.54
N ALA A 540 45.98 -3.49 -29.69
CA ALA A 540 47.42 -3.47 -29.90
C ALA A 540 48.15 -2.53 -28.92
N LEU A 541 47.53 -1.41 -28.57
CA LEU A 541 48.06 -0.50 -27.56
C LEU A 541 48.04 -1.14 -26.16
N TYR A 542 46.90 -1.72 -25.77
CA TYR A 542 46.71 -2.27 -24.43
C TYR A 542 47.63 -3.45 -24.12
N SER A 543 47.97 -4.30 -25.10
CA SER A 543 48.88 -5.44 -24.92
C SER A 543 50.26 -5.05 -24.39
N HIS A 544 50.66 -3.78 -24.51
CA HIS A 544 51.94 -3.26 -24.02
C HIS A 544 51.93 -2.81 -22.56
N THR A 545 50.77 -2.86 -21.89
CA THR A 545 50.62 -2.50 -20.46
C THR A 545 50.80 -3.69 -19.52
N GLU A 546 50.94 -4.91 -20.05
CA GLU A 546 51.05 -6.18 -19.32
C GLU A 546 49.86 -6.50 -18.39
N SER A 547 48.82 -5.65 -18.38
CA SER A 547 47.61 -5.82 -17.60
C SER A 547 46.71 -6.91 -18.21
N LYS A 548 45.97 -7.57 -17.31
CA LYS A 548 44.96 -8.59 -17.62
C LYS A 548 43.54 -8.13 -17.29
N ALA A 549 43.36 -6.86 -16.92
CA ALA A 549 42.09 -6.28 -16.50
C ALA A 549 41.53 -5.31 -17.54
N ILE A 550 40.22 -5.38 -17.81
CA ILE A 550 39.55 -4.47 -18.75
C ILE A 550 39.83 -3.01 -18.36
N PRO A 551 40.37 -2.18 -19.29
CA PRO A 551 40.57 -0.76 -19.05
C PRO A 551 39.26 -0.05 -18.72
N GLN A 552 39.27 0.78 -17.68
CA GLN A 552 38.10 1.57 -17.28
C GLN A 552 38.33 3.05 -17.60
N LEU A 553 37.48 3.65 -18.43
CA LEU A 553 37.55 5.08 -18.74
C LEU A 553 37.35 5.92 -17.47
N LEU A 554 38.38 6.64 -17.06
CA LEU A 554 38.35 7.56 -15.91
C LEU A 554 37.96 8.96 -16.33
N TYR A 555 38.57 9.45 -17.40
CA TYR A 555 38.49 10.85 -17.80
C TYR A 555 38.44 10.97 -19.33
N LYS A 556 37.61 11.88 -19.82
CA LYS A 556 37.46 12.23 -21.24
C LYS A 556 37.32 13.73 -21.39
N GLY A 557 38.16 14.35 -22.19
CA GLY A 557 38.24 15.81 -22.36
C GLY A 557 36.90 16.43 -22.75
N THR A 558 36.23 15.89 -23.79
CA THR A 558 34.92 16.40 -24.23
C THR A 558 33.79 16.21 -23.21
N ARG A 559 33.91 15.23 -22.30
CA ARG A 559 32.92 14.94 -21.25
C ARG A 559 33.17 15.75 -19.98
N ASP A 560 34.42 15.83 -19.58
CA ASP A 560 34.84 16.27 -18.24
C ASP A 560 35.51 17.65 -18.25
N GLY A 561 35.88 18.19 -19.42
CA GLY A 561 36.51 19.49 -19.60
C GLY A 561 38.04 19.43 -19.61
N PHE A 562 38.70 20.25 -20.44
CA PHE A 562 40.13 20.18 -20.76
C PHE A 562 41.05 20.94 -19.78
N ASN A 563 40.92 20.73 -18.47
CA ASN A 563 41.77 21.35 -17.45
C ASN A 563 42.18 20.37 -16.33
N GLY A 564 43.32 20.64 -15.68
CA GLY A 564 43.89 19.86 -14.57
C GLY A 564 42.94 19.73 -13.39
N TYR A 565 42.18 20.79 -13.08
CA TYR A 565 41.18 20.79 -12.00
C TYR A 565 40.04 19.78 -12.20
N SER A 566 39.77 19.38 -13.45
CA SER A 566 38.77 18.37 -13.80
C SER A 566 39.38 16.97 -13.94
N PHE A 567 40.63 16.90 -14.38
CA PHE A 567 41.40 15.67 -14.52
C PHE A 567 41.74 15.03 -13.16
N HIS A 568 42.35 15.80 -12.27
CA HIS A 568 42.90 15.27 -11.01
C HIS A 568 41.85 14.61 -10.09
N PRO A 569 40.66 15.20 -9.84
CA PRO A 569 39.64 14.54 -9.03
C PRO A 569 39.17 13.18 -9.56
N LYS A 570 39.34 12.91 -10.86
CA LYS A 570 38.95 11.64 -11.49
C LYS A 570 40.08 10.62 -11.50
N CYS A 571 41.30 11.08 -11.74
CA CYS A 571 42.46 10.23 -12.01
C CYS A 571 43.40 10.03 -10.80
N ASP A 572 43.37 10.91 -9.81
CA ASP A 572 44.24 10.82 -8.63
C ASP A 572 43.98 9.55 -7.82
N ASN A 573 45.07 8.92 -7.36
CA ASN A 573 45.06 7.73 -6.50
C ASN A 573 44.29 6.53 -7.07
N ARG A 574 44.02 6.49 -8.39
CA ARG A 574 43.30 5.38 -9.03
C ARG A 574 44.18 4.16 -9.33
N GLY A 575 45.48 4.36 -9.52
CA GLY A 575 46.44 3.32 -9.90
C GLY A 575 47.06 3.60 -11.27
N PRO A 576 47.58 2.56 -11.97
CA PRO A 576 48.15 2.69 -13.30
C PRO A 576 47.16 3.28 -14.31
N THR A 577 47.64 4.10 -15.23
CA THR A 577 46.77 4.70 -16.25
C THR A 577 47.41 4.69 -17.63
N LEU A 578 46.55 4.57 -18.65
CA LEU A 578 46.88 4.73 -20.05
C LEU A 578 46.15 5.96 -20.58
N THR A 579 46.91 6.95 -21.04
CA THR A 579 46.41 8.20 -21.60
C THR A 579 46.55 8.18 -23.12
N ILE A 580 45.48 8.49 -23.84
CA ILE A 580 45.41 8.57 -25.30
C ILE A 580 44.97 9.98 -25.69
N ILE A 581 45.71 10.61 -26.62
CA ILE A 581 45.56 12.02 -26.98
C ILE A 581 45.48 12.12 -28.50
N LYS A 582 44.56 12.96 -28.99
CA LYS A 582 44.46 13.37 -30.39
C LYS A 582 44.76 14.86 -30.52
N SER A 583 45.78 15.23 -31.29
CA SER A 583 46.09 16.64 -31.55
C SER A 583 45.19 17.26 -32.62
N GLU A 584 45.25 18.58 -32.76
CA GLU A 584 44.60 19.31 -33.86
C GLU A 584 45.06 18.87 -35.26
N HIS A 585 46.27 18.31 -35.36
CA HIS A 585 46.85 17.74 -36.59
C HIS A 585 46.50 16.26 -36.81
N ASP A 586 45.49 15.75 -36.10
CA ASP A 586 45.01 14.36 -36.18
C ASP A 586 46.10 13.31 -35.90
N GLN A 587 47.15 13.70 -35.17
CA GLN A 587 48.14 12.76 -34.65
C GLN A 587 47.63 12.15 -33.36
N ILE A 588 47.87 10.84 -33.20
CA ILE A 588 47.45 10.07 -32.03
C ILE A 588 48.68 9.59 -31.27
N PHE A 589 48.77 9.96 -30.00
CA PHE A 589 49.90 9.67 -29.14
C PHE A 589 49.46 9.66 -27.68
N GLY A 590 50.36 9.33 -26.76
CA GLY A 590 50.01 9.29 -25.35
C GLY A 590 51.08 8.64 -24.50
N GLY A 591 50.68 8.23 -23.30
CA GLY A 591 51.60 7.62 -22.34
C GLY A 591 50.92 6.70 -21.35
N PHE A 592 51.72 5.77 -20.82
CA PHE A 592 51.37 4.86 -19.75
C PHE A 592 52.24 5.15 -18.52
N THR A 593 51.62 5.07 -17.34
CA THR A 593 52.30 5.09 -16.04
C THR A 593 51.72 4.00 -15.15
N SER A 594 52.57 3.25 -14.47
CA SER A 594 52.19 2.35 -13.37
C SER A 594 51.92 3.09 -12.06
N LYS A 595 52.39 4.34 -11.95
CA LYS A 595 52.22 5.15 -10.75
C LYS A 595 50.91 5.94 -10.80
N PRO A 596 50.22 6.09 -9.65
CA PRO A 596 49.02 6.90 -9.57
C PRO A 596 49.33 8.39 -9.77
N TRP A 597 48.40 9.11 -10.37
CA TRP A 597 48.40 10.57 -10.35
C TRP A 597 48.12 11.10 -8.94
N THR A 598 48.62 12.30 -8.64
CA THR A 598 48.37 13.02 -7.40
C THR A 598 48.27 14.52 -7.68
N SER A 599 47.58 15.29 -6.82
CA SER A 599 47.47 16.75 -6.92
C SER A 599 48.52 17.44 -6.05
N ASN A 600 49.73 17.65 -6.58
CA ASN A 600 50.75 18.42 -5.88
C ASN A 600 50.70 19.91 -6.27
N ARG A 601 51.00 20.81 -5.33
CA ARG A 601 50.99 22.26 -5.53
C ARG A 601 52.27 22.83 -6.13
N SER A 602 53.33 22.02 -6.23
CA SER A 602 54.60 22.45 -6.83
C SER A 602 54.71 21.95 -8.28
N PRO A 603 54.94 22.83 -9.26
CA PRO A 603 55.06 22.47 -10.68
C PRO A 603 56.32 21.64 -11.00
N GLN A 604 57.27 21.52 -10.06
CA GLN A 604 58.50 20.74 -10.21
C GLN A 604 58.43 19.36 -9.53
N THR A 605 57.21 18.85 -9.29
CA THR A 605 57.04 17.55 -8.62
C THR A 605 56.95 16.43 -9.66
N TYR A 606 57.99 15.59 -9.69
CA TYR A 606 58.01 14.39 -10.53
C TYR A 606 57.90 13.13 -9.68
N VAL A 607 57.33 12.08 -10.29
CA VAL A 607 57.23 10.74 -9.70
C VAL A 607 58.05 9.78 -10.55
N SER A 608 58.82 8.93 -9.86
CA SER A 608 59.65 7.92 -10.51
C SER A 608 58.82 6.72 -10.96
N ASP A 609 58.99 6.30 -12.20
CA ASP A 609 58.38 5.07 -12.74
C ASP A 609 59.31 4.41 -13.76
N GLU A 610 59.68 3.15 -13.54
CA GLU A 610 60.56 2.38 -14.43
C GLU A 610 59.80 1.70 -15.57
N SER A 611 58.48 1.56 -15.44
CA SER A 611 57.60 0.92 -16.42
C SER A 611 56.88 1.93 -17.31
N ALA A 612 57.06 3.23 -17.06
CA ALA A 612 56.43 4.26 -17.86
C ALA A 612 56.97 4.25 -19.29
N PHE A 613 56.07 4.48 -20.23
CA PHE A 613 56.42 4.64 -21.64
C PHE A 613 55.48 5.64 -22.30
N ILE A 614 55.94 6.26 -23.37
CA ILE A 614 55.10 7.05 -24.26
C ILE A 614 55.02 6.40 -25.63
N PHE A 615 54.03 6.77 -26.43
CA PHE A 615 53.79 6.12 -27.70
C PHE A 615 53.24 7.06 -28.76
N LYS A 616 53.36 6.63 -30.02
CA LYS A 616 52.69 7.21 -31.18
C LYS A 616 51.98 6.12 -31.98
N ILE A 617 50.81 6.44 -32.50
CA ILE A 617 50.02 5.59 -33.39
C ILE A 617 49.96 6.26 -34.77
N GLU A 618 50.46 5.57 -35.79
CA GLU A 618 50.46 6.04 -37.18
C GLU A 618 49.55 5.15 -38.03
N LYS A 619 48.74 5.76 -38.89
CA LYS A 619 47.87 5.02 -39.82
C LYS A 619 48.60 4.81 -41.14
N ASP A 620 48.82 3.56 -41.54
CA ASP A 620 49.40 3.24 -42.85
C ASP A 620 48.40 3.59 -43.97
N SER A 621 48.82 4.43 -44.91
CA SER A 621 48.01 4.91 -46.03
C SER A 621 47.69 3.81 -47.06
N THR A 622 48.34 2.66 -46.98
CA THR A 622 48.23 1.59 -48.00
C THR A 622 47.41 0.37 -47.58
N ASN A 623 47.25 0.09 -46.27
CA ASN A 623 46.65 -1.17 -45.80
C ASN A 623 45.68 -1.05 -44.61
N GLN A 624 45.25 0.16 -44.21
CA GLN A 624 44.41 0.40 -43.03
C GLN A 624 44.96 -0.11 -41.68
N ASN A 625 46.16 -0.73 -41.65
CA ASN A 625 46.82 -1.16 -40.42
C ASN A 625 47.47 0.03 -39.70
N TYR A 626 47.39 0.02 -38.37
CA TYR A 626 48.04 1.01 -37.52
C TYR A 626 49.42 0.52 -37.07
N GLN A 627 50.42 1.40 -37.14
CA GLN A 627 51.74 1.16 -36.58
C GLN A 627 51.82 1.80 -35.19
N PHE A 628 52.02 0.95 -34.18
CA PHE A 628 52.28 1.37 -32.81
C PHE A 628 53.80 1.51 -32.59
N ARG A 629 54.24 2.68 -32.14
CA ARG A 629 55.64 2.95 -31.77
C ARG A 629 55.73 3.27 -30.29
N LYS A 630 56.43 2.42 -29.53
CA LYS A 630 56.69 2.55 -28.09
C LYS A 630 58.04 3.20 -27.83
N PHE A 631 58.09 4.10 -26.87
CA PHE A 631 59.31 4.76 -26.38
C PHE A 631 59.41 4.56 -24.88
N ASN A 632 60.36 3.75 -24.42
CA ASN A 632 60.50 3.46 -22.99
C ASN A 632 61.18 4.62 -22.27
N ILE A 633 61.01 4.69 -20.95
CA ILE A 633 61.76 5.64 -20.13
C ILE A 633 63.25 5.29 -20.09
N LYS A 634 64.12 6.29 -20.17
CA LYS A 634 65.57 6.08 -20.05
C LYS A 634 65.95 5.73 -18.61
N GLN A 635 66.86 4.79 -18.45
CA GLN A 635 67.29 4.28 -17.14
C GLN A 635 67.84 5.39 -16.21
N ASP A 636 68.51 6.40 -16.76
CA ASP A 636 69.06 7.56 -16.03
C ASP A 636 68.04 8.69 -15.77
N LYS A 637 66.82 8.55 -16.29
CA LYS A 637 65.74 9.56 -16.23
C LYS A 637 64.45 9.09 -15.59
N LYS A 638 64.39 7.87 -15.04
CA LYS A 638 63.19 7.29 -14.40
C LYS A 638 62.53 8.19 -13.37
N GLN A 639 63.29 9.02 -12.66
CA GLN A 639 62.81 9.98 -11.66
C GLN A 639 61.95 11.11 -12.23
N TYR A 640 61.98 11.30 -13.55
CA TYR A 640 61.21 12.32 -14.27
C TYR A 640 60.02 11.72 -15.03
N ALA A 641 59.57 10.50 -14.72
CA ALA A 641 58.57 9.79 -15.53
C ALA A 641 57.27 10.58 -15.73
N ILE A 642 56.62 10.99 -14.66
CA ILE A 642 55.42 11.82 -14.72
C ILE A 642 55.55 13.03 -13.81
N ASN A 643 54.90 14.12 -14.18
CA ASN A 643 54.74 15.28 -13.31
C ASN A 643 53.30 15.35 -12.81
N VAL A 644 53.15 15.57 -11.51
CA VAL A 644 51.89 15.44 -10.77
C VAL A 644 51.41 16.79 -10.22
N PHE A 645 51.67 17.87 -10.94
CA PHE A 645 51.19 19.19 -10.57
C PHE A 645 49.70 19.37 -10.89
N GLU A 646 48.92 19.82 -9.91
CA GLU A 646 47.46 19.94 -9.98
C GLU A 646 46.95 20.85 -11.12
N GLY A 647 47.79 21.77 -11.59
CA GLY A 647 47.46 22.71 -12.65
C GLY A 647 47.71 22.20 -14.06
N PHE A 648 48.16 20.94 -14.23
CA PHE A 648 48.38 20.34 -15.54
C PHE A 648 47.41 19.18 -15.78
N LEU A 649 47.17 18.89 -17.06
CA LEU A 649 46.68 17.57 -17.49
C LEU A 649 47.87 16.58 -17.49
N PRO A 650 47.71 15.31 -17.93
CA PRO A 650 48.82 14.36 -17.96
C PRO A 650 50.11 14.94 -18.57
N LYS A 651 51.18 14.98 -17.77
CA LYS A 651 52.53 15.37 -18.18
C LYS A 651 53.49 14.20 -17.99
N PHE A 652 54.11 13.75 -19.09
CA PHE A 652 55.09 12.66 -19.11
C PHE A 652 56.48 13.25 -19.40
N GLY A 653 57.36 13.26 -18.41
CA GLY A 653 58.67 13.90 -18.51
C GLY A 653 58.58 15.37 -18.94
N GLU A 654 59.56 15.78 -19.74
CA GLU A 654 59.47 17.01 -20.54
C GLU A 654 59.10 16.69 -22.01
N ASP A 655 58.68 15.46 -22.27
CA ASP A 655 58.45 14.93 -23.61
C ASP A 655 57.00 15.17 -24.06
N ILE A 656 56.05 15.09 -23.13
CA ILE A 656 54.64 15.42 -23.36
C ILE A 656 54.14 16.31 -22.23
N TYR A 657 53.68 17.50 -22.57
CA TYR A 657 53.06 18.46 -21.66
C TYR A 657 51.70 18.91 -22.21
N ILE A 658 50.63 18.64 -21.46
CA ILE A 658 49.27 19.06 -21.78
C ILE A 658 48.86 20.18 -20.82
N CYS A 659 48.68 21.38 -21.36
CA CYS A 659 48.35 22.57 -20.59
C CYS A 659 46.85 22.62 -20.23
N ASN A 660 46.47 23.48 -19.28
CA ASN A 660 45.06 23.81 -19.08
C ASN A 660 44.45 24.44 -20.34
N ASP A 661 43.17 24.17 -20.53
CA ASP A 661 42.37 24.64 -21.66
C ASP A 661 43.00 24.27 -23.02
N CYS A 662 43.64 23.09 -23.08
CA CYS A 662 44.40 22.61 -24.23
C CYS A 662 43.59 22.44 -25.53
N ASP A 663 42.26 22.44 -25.45
CA ASP A 663 41.36 22.46 -26.61
C ASP A 663 41.29 23.82 -27.28
N SER A 664 41.46 24.90 -26.52
CA SER A 664 41.36 26.27 -27.01
C SER A 664 42.73 26.96 -27.10
N GLN A 665 43.64 26.68 -26.17
CA GLN A 665 44.96 27.28 -26.04
C GLN A 665 46.03 26.46 -26.76
N ASN A 666 46.85 27.13 -27.58
CA ASN A 666 47.97 26.51 -28.27
C ASN A 666 49.26 26.60 -27.43
N GLN A 667 49.25 25.93 -26.26
CA GLN A 667 50.37 25.95 -25.30
C GLN A 667 50.79 24.55 -24.83
N SER A 668 50.17 23.48 -25.33
CA SER A 668 50.67 22.13 -25.09
C SER A 668 51.96 21.93 -25.89
N TYR A 669 52.90 21.17 -25.34
CA TYR A 669 54.23 20.98 -25.91
C TYR A 669 54.56 19.49 -26.01
N SER A 670 55.16 19.11 -27.14
CA SER A 670 55.84 17.81 -27.29
C SER A 670 57.29 18.03 -27.67
N GLY A 671 58.18 17.21 -27.10
CA GLY A 671 59.62 17.25 -27.34
C GLY A 671 60.26 15.91 -27.01
N LEU A 672 60.12 14.95 -27.92
CA LEU A 672 60.54 13.57 -27.68
C LEU A 672 62.07 13.47 -27.47
N GLY A 673 62.51 12.73 -26.47
CA GLY A 673 63.92 12.43 -26.25
C GLY A 673 64.53 13.05 -24.99
N TYR A 674 63.74 13.63 -24.08
CA TYR A 674 64.25 14.11 -22.80
C TYR A 674 64.32 12.95 -21.78
N ALA A 675 63.18 12.55 -21.23
CA ALA A 675 63.06 11.46 -20.26
C ALA A 675 62.82 10.11 -20.95
N TYR A 676 62.17 10.12 -22.11
CA TYR A 676 61.86 8.92 -22.89
C TYR A 676 62.82 8.76 -24.07
N GLU A 677 62.96 7.53 -24.55
CA GLU A 677 63.73 7.21 -25.75
C GLU A 677 63.19 7.94 -26.98
N SER A 678 64.06 8.23 -27.95
CA SER A 678 63.68 8.82 -29.23
C SER A 678 64.33 8.04 -30.38
N PRO A 679 63.80 8.12 -31.60
CA PRO A 679 64.46 7.56 -32.77
C PRO A 679 65.88 8.14 -32.95
N ASN A 680 66.81 7.32 -33.42
CA ASN A 680 68.19 7.75 -33.70
C ASN A 680 68.21 8.79 -34.85
N ASN A 681 69.09 9.80 -34.73
CA ASN A 681 69.38 10.82 -35.75
C ASN A 681 68.34 11.94 -35.96
N PHE A 682 67.42 12.17 -35.02
CA PHE A 682 66.49 13.30 -35.13
C PHE A 682 67.13 14.61 -34.68
N SER A 683 66.93 15.67 -35.44
CA SER A 683 67.21 17.05 -35.05
C SER A 683 66.21 17.56 -34.00
N SER A 684 66.54 18.66 -33.31
CA SER A 684 65.66 19.26 -32.30
C SER A 684 64.28 19.66 -32.83
N ASN A 685 64.18 20.01 -34.11
CA ASN A 685 62.91 20.41 -34.73
C ASN A 685 62.04 19.19 -35.08
N GLU A 686 62.67 18.07 -35.44
CA GLU A 686 61.97 16.82 -35.74
C GLU A 686 61.39 16.21 -34.45
N THR A 687 62.13 16.23 -33.34
CA THR A 687 61.61 15.71 -32.06
C THR A 687 60.43 16.50 -31.52
N GLN A 688 60.36 17.81 -31.79
CA GLN A 688 59.28 18.68 -31.35
C GLN A 688 57.96 18.42 -32.10
N SER A 689 58.02 18.15 -33.40
CA SER A 689 56.83 17.92 -34.23
C SER A 689 56.41 16.44 -34.31
N TYR A 690 57.28 15.50 -33.92
CA TYR A 690 57.07 14.08 -34.21
C TYR A 690 55.81 13.47 -33.59
N LEU A 691 55.47 13.79 -32.33
CA LEU A 691 54.31 13.18 -31.64
C LEU A 691 52.99 13.84 -32.05
N ALA A 692 52.90 15.16 -31.88
CA ALA A 692 51.65 15.90 -32.02
C ALA A 692 51.45 16.56 -33.40
N GLY A 693 52.46 16.52 -34.28
CA GLY A 693 52.47 17.18 -35.59
C GLY A 693 53.08 18.59 -35.56
N SER A 694 53.00 19.27 -34.42
CA SER A 694 53.64 20.55 -34.15
C SER A 694 53.94 20.69 -32.65
N SER A 695 54.74 21.68 -32.30
CA SER A 695 54.91 22.11 -30.92
C SER A 695 55.13 23.63 -30.92
N PRO A 696 54.21 24.44 -30.34
CA PRO A 696 53.04 24.03 -29.57
C PRO A 696 51.90 23.44 -30.41
N PHE A 697 50.94 22.78 -29.76
CA PHE A 697 49.69 22.25 -30.37
C PHE A 697 48.47 22.37 -29.46
N LYS A 698 47.27 22.24 -30.04
CA LYS A 698 45.98 22.02 -29.34
C LYS A 698 45.56 20.55 -29.32
N VAL A 699 44.74 20.18 -28.35
CA VAL A 699 44.18 18.84 -28.15
C VAL A 699 42.73 18.80 -28.63
N LYS A 700 42.40 17.90 -29.56
CA LYS A 700 41.01 17.65 -30.00
C LYS A 700 40.26 16.76 -29.00
N GLU A 701 40.93 15.75 -28.46
CA GLU A 701 40.37 14.83 -27.46
C GLU A 701 41.50 14.21 -26.63
N ILE A 702 41.20 13.91 -25.37
CA ILE A 702 42.07 13.18 -24.45
C ILE A 702 41.22 12.20 -23.64
N GLU A 703 41.61 10.93 -23.63
CA GLU A 703 40.97 9.88 -22.85
C GLU A 703 41.99 9.19 -21.95
N VAL A 704 41.61 8.96 -20.69
CA VAL A 704 42.48 8.34 -19.68
C VAL A 704 41.78 7.13 -19.10
N PHE A 705 42.43 5.98 -19.20
CA PHE A 705 41.92 4.70 -18.75
C PHE A 705 42.69 4.20 -17.53
N LEU A 706 41.97 3.71 -16.53
CA LEU A 706 42.52 2.94 -15.42
C LEU A 706 42.92 1.56 -15.93
N ILE A 707 44.17 1.21 -15.70
CA ILE A 707 44.73 -0.11 -15.98
C ILE A 707 44.91 -0.82 -14.64
N LYS A 708 44.03 -1.78 -14.31
CA LYS A 708 44.15 -2.52 -13.04
C LYS A 708 45.22 -3.60 -13.17
N ASN A 709 46.14 -3.64 -12.22
CA ASN A 709 47.02 -4.79 -12.05
C ASN A 709 46.31 -5.76 -11.10
N TYR A 710 46.21 -7.03 -11.49
CA TYR A 710 45.74 -8.11 -10.63
C TYR A 710 46.91 -8.83 -9.98
#